data_AF-A0A928Z2A8-F1
#
_entry.id   AF-A0A928Z2A8-F1
#
_cell.length_a   1.000
_cell.length_b   1.000
_cell.length_c   1.000
_cell.angle_alpha   90.00
_cell.angle_beta   90.00
_cell.angle_gamma   90.00
#
_symmetry.space_group_name_H-M   'P 1'
#
loop_
_entity.id
_entity.type
_entity.pdbx_description
1 polymer ?
#
loop_
_entity_poly.entity_id
_entity_poly.type
_entity_poly.pdbx_seq_one_letter_code
_entity_poly.pdbx_strand_id
1 'polypeptide(L)'
;MSPSPEFHRHNFARQNLQGQSFRGQDLTGADFTGANIRSSDFSEAILVGADFRQAKVGLSRRWMLLTLSAIILLAGVAGAGCGVAGVISMRLLHPIYLAQQSPLPGIATLLVLPAFMTGLVRWGLTGKLVTLSASVAGLLIIAQAILWATLGGDGLNIGQETAWRLAGAWAWALVGVVFGGLVITTSELLWPRHSRLLIGAWMSGLSLALIASWELGKKNAQIGSTVVSGLDAWPWMLLCALLLGGLSVYVGSRTRQEDDRFKAINHAAIFLCAIGGTKFRTADLTAANFQQVNLAQTDFSQAQLTRTNFHLAQKVNQARLEGTILQQPAIRKLVTTHRGERQNYRNHNLQGAYLANAALADADFTDANLQAADLSGADLNRANLTRVQLLDADLRSTHLTAACLEAWNINQTSQLSDIQCDFIYRLNHQQERAPSSGIFNPGEFTKLFQQTIDTVDLIIRNGVDWPSFNRTLQQLQIEQGDTELTVQSIEHKGDGLMVIKVAVAPETNKQQLDASFQATYATMRQALEAKHRAELAAKDAQIDLHRAHQQDLKQITQLLAASSSPASQTKPQPRPHCVMLKIGSGSLTDGFPVTLQISREGASPTIEITGSLPAAPALQQAYQTWATAYHQSLQANYRIHIPDTQITNISRQAFWQDCEAAAATLITEVNQWLNHKTFRPLKERLLEQLTPNDVIRFLVQTDDQQLRHLPLQTWDWFDRYPQAELALSTPSYQRIDPPQRDDSSMHILAILGDDQGIDVAQDRALLEQLPNATVQFLVKPDRQSLNDSLWEQHWDILFFAGHSRSQPPIDNTECGYLQINPQAQLSISQLRHGLRKAIAQGLQLAVFNSCDGLGIAANLADLDLPQMIVMREPVADLVAQDFLKHFLVDFADGKPLYQAVRSAREKLQGLEDRFPCASWLPVIYQNPAVATYSWNN
;
A
#
# COMPACT_ATOMS: atom_id res chain seq x y z
N MET A 1 8.10 39.88 -23.67
CA MET A 1 7.10 40.46 -24.60
C MET A 1 5.78 40.58 -23.87
N SER A 2 5.19 41.77 -23.87
CA SER A 2 3.96 42.11 -23.16
C SER A 2 2.74 41.40 -23.75
N PRO A 3 1.83 40.82 -22.94
CA PRO A 3 0.57 40.31 -23.46
C PRO A 3 -0.55 41.35 -23.25
N SER A 4 -1.34 41.59 -24.29
CA SER A 4 -2.66 42.22 -24.22
C SER A 4 -3.44 41.91 -25.50
N PRO A 5 -4.79 41.93 -25.51
CA PRO A 5 -5.76 41.65 -24.43
C PRO A 5 -6.95 40.78 -24.93
N GLU A 6 -8.01 40.69 -24.11
CA GLU A 6 -9.36 40.11 -24.38
C GLU A 6 -9.62 38.68 -23.90
N PHE A 7 -9.47 38.47 -22.58
CA PHE A 7 -10.48 37.69 -21.85
C PHE A 7 -11.53 38.68 -21.34
N HIS A 8 -12.81 38.38 -21.47
CA HIS A 8 -13.89 39.17 -20.89
C HIS A 8 -13.70 39.27 -19.36
N ARG A 9 -12.98 40.29 -18.90
CA ARG A 9 -12.72 40.55 -17.48
C ARG A 9 -14.02 41.02 -16.84
N HIS A 10 -14.69 40.13 -16.13
CA HIS A 10 -15.80 40.50 -15.27
C HIS A 10 -15.25 41.36 -14.12
N ASN A 11 -15.54 42.67 -14.16
CA ASN A 11 -15.07 43.62 -13.16
C ASN A 11 -16.13 43.80 -12.06
N PHE A 12 -15.84 43.26 -10.89
CA PHE A 12 -16.63 43.37 -9.68
C PHE A 12 -15.96 44.21 -8.59
N ALA A 13 -14.89 44.93 -8.94
CA ALA A 13 -14.09 45.68 -7.98
C ALA A 13 -14.96 46.67 -7.19
N ARG A 14 -14.81 46.66 -5.86
CA ARG A 14 -15.53 47.51 -4.90
C ARG A 14 -17.06 47.38 -4.91
N GLN A 15 -17.63 46.40 -5.63
CA GLN A 15 -19.07 46.17 -5.64
C GLN A 15 -19.53 45.48 -4.36
N ASN A 16 -20.82 45.64 -4.04
CA ASN A 16 -21.46 44.92 -2.94
C ASN A 16 -22.21 43.70 -3.46
N LEU A 17 -21.56 42.54 -3.39
CA LEU A 17 -22.07 41.27 -3.90
C LEU A 17 -22.50 40.33 -2.76
N GLN A 18 -22.72 40.90 -1.56
CA GLN A 18 -23.01 40.16 -0.35
C GLN A 18 -24.23 39.25 -0.52
N GLY A 19 -24.06 37.95 -0.27
CA GLY A 19 -25.15 36.96 -0.35
C GLY A 19 -25.54 36.55 -1.77
N GLN A 20 -24.85 37.06 -2.81
CA GLN A 20 -25.09 36.63 -4.18
C GLN A 20 -24.51 35.24 -4.44
N SER A 21 -25.13 34.52 -5.38
CA SER A 21 -24.66 33.21 -5.82
C SER A 21 -24.01 33.33 -7.20
N PHE A 22 -22.78 32.82 -7.26
CA PHE A 22 -21.96 32.62 -8.45
C PHE A 22 -21.67 31.12 -8.66
N ARG A 23 -22.49 30.25 -8.06
CA ARG A 23 -22.25 28.81 -8.06
C ARG A 23 -22.13 28.28 -9.49
N GLY A 24 -21.06 27.54 -9.77
CA GLY A 24 -20.81 26.92 -11.08
C GLY A 24 -20.50 27.90 -12.22
N GLN A 25 -20.34 29.20 -11.95
CA GLN A 25 -20.05 30.19 -12.98
C GLN A 25 -18.57 30.21 -13.35
N ASP A 26 -18.28 30.51 -14.62
CA ASP A 26 -16.94 30.84 -15.07
C ASP A 26 -16.66 32.33 -14.87
N LEU A 27 -15.74 32.61 -13.95
CA LEU A 27 -15.30 33.92 -13.50
C LEU A 27 -13.78 34.05 -13.64
N THR A 28 -13.21 33.37 -14.64
CA THR A 28 -11.78 33.42 -14.95
C THR A 28 -11.30 34.86 -15.12
N GLY A 29 -10.25 35.23 -14.39
CA GLY A 29 -9.65 36.57 -14.41
C GLY A 29 -10.55 37.70 -13.87
N ALA A 30 -11.64 37.37 -13.16
CA ALA A 30 -12.52 38.37 -12.57
C ALA A 30 -11.81 39.20 -11.48
N ASP A 31 -12.13 40.49 -11.43
CA ASP A 31 -11.57 41.41 -10.44
C ASP A 31 -12.58 41.63 -9.31
N PHE A 32 -12.31 41.09 -8.12
CA PHE A 32 -13.08 41.29 -6.88
C PHE A 32 -12.36 42.23 -5.91
N THR A 33 -11.38 43.00 -6.37
CA THR A 33 -10.56 43.86 -5.49
C THR A 33 -11.44 44.82 -4.70
N GLY A 34 -11.36 44.76 -3.37
CA GLY A 34 -12.15 45.60 -2.46
C GLY A 34 -13.66 45.31 -2.46
N ALA A 35 -14.15 44.30 -3.17
CA ALA A 35 -15.56 43.94 -3.21
C ALA A 35 -16.04 43.38 -1.86
N ASN A 36 -17.33 43.54 -1.55
CA ASN A 36 -17.96 42.89 -0.40
C ASN A 36 -18.65 41.62 -0.85
N ILE A 37 -18.00 40.48 -0.63
CA ILE A 37 -18.47 39.14 -1.05
C ILE A 37 -18.85 38.26 0.15
N ARG A 38 -19.17 38.88 1.29
CA ARG A 38 -19.59 38.15 2.49
C ARG A 38 -20.85 37.34 2.23
N SER A 39 -20.87 36.11 2.72
CA SER A 39 -21.99 35.18 2.54
C SER A 39 -22.32 34.85 1.07
N SER A 40 -21.45 35.21 0.12
CA SER A 40 -21.63 34.88 -1.30
C SER A 40 -21.22 33.44 -1.57
N ASP A 41 -21.86 32.81 -2.55
CA ASP A 41 -21.65 31.40 -2.89
C ASP A 41 -20.91 31.26 -4.22
N PHE A 42 -19.63 30.90 -4.16
CA PHE A 42 -18.78 30.56 -5.31
C PHE A 42 -18.53 29.05 -5.39
N SER A 43 -19.39 28.22 -4.79
CA SER A 43 -19.19 26.78 -4.84
C SER A 43 -19.14 26.31 -6.30
N GLU A 44 -18.23 25.40 -6.64
CA GLU A 44 -18.08 24.86 -8.01
C GLU A 44 -17.75 25.92 -9.09
N ALA A 45 -17.48 27.18 -8.74
CA ALA A 45 -17.13 28.23 -9.70
C ALA A 45 -15.69 28.08 -10.22
N ILE A 46 -15.44 28.55 -11.44
CA ILE A 46 -14.09 28.64 -12.03
C ILE A 46 -13.59 30.07 -11.79
N LEU A 47 -12.59 30.22 -10.93
CA LEU A 47 -12.05 31.51 -10.48
C LEU A 47 -10.55 31.62 -10.79
N VAL A 48 -10.13 31.00 -11.89
CA VAL A 48 -8.73 30.94 -12.30
C VAL A 48 -8.19 32.36 -12.50
N GLY A 49 -7.14 32.73 -11.77
CA GLY A 49 -6.52 34.06 -11.83
C GLY A 49 -7.37 35.21 -11.28
N ALA A 50 -8.45 34.93 -10.54
CA ALA A 50 -9.30 35.98 -9.95
C ALA A 50 -8.58 36.75 -8.83
N ASP A 51 -8.82 38.06 -8.75
CA ASP A 51 -8.17 38.93 -7.77
C ASP A 51 -9.13 39.28 -6.62
N PHE A 52 -8.81 38.84 -5.40
CA PHE A 52 -9.59 39.11 -4.18
C PHE A 52 -8.88 40.07 -3.22
N ARG A 53 -7.81 40.74 -3.63
CA ARG A 53 -7.08 41.67 -2.75
C ARG A 53 -8.03 42.69 -2.13
N GLN A 54 -7.88 42.93 -0.84
CA GLN A 54 -8.74 43.85 -0.06
C GLN A 54 -10.25 43.50 -0.04
N ALA A 55 -10.67 42.37 -0.60
CA ALA A 55 -12.07 41.96 -0.57
C ALA A 55 -12.53 41.69 0.87
N LYS A 56 -13.79 42.02 1.16
CA LYS A 56 -14.44 41.70 2.43
C LYS A 56 -15.10 40.33 2.27
N VAL A 57 -14.45 39.31 2.81
CA VAL A 57 -14.86 37.90 2.77
C VAL A 57 -15.43 37.47 4.14
N GLY A 58 -16.13 36.35 4.18
CA GLY A 58 -16.60 35.70 5.39
C GLY A 58 -18.08 35.94 5.67
N LEU A 59 -18.43 36.07 6.95
CA LEU A 59 -19.83 36.08 7.40
C LEU A 59 -20.46 37.47 7.37
N SER A 60 -21.65 37.61 6.77
CA SER A 60 -22.44 38.84 6.87
C SER A 60 -23.08 39.04 8.25
N ARG A 61 -23.44 40.29 8.58
CA ARG A 61 -24.06 40.62 9.89
C ARG A 61 -25.36 39.86 10.18
N ARG A 62 -26.19 39.63 9.17
CA ARG A 62 -27.47 38.88 9.33
C ARG A 62 -27.21 37.45 9.77
N TRP A 63 -26.30 36.77 9.07
CA TRP A 63 -25.91 35.41 9.41
C TRP A 63 -25.19 35.34 10.75
N MET A 64 -24.34 36.31 11.09
CA MET A 64 -23.72 36.38 12.42
C MET A 64 -24.76 36.40 13.54
N LEU A 65 -25.83 37.20 13.40
CA LEU A 65 -26.91 37.24 14.39
C LEU A 65 -27.69 35.91 14.45
N LEU A 66 -27.97 35.28 13.30
CA LEU A 66 -28.66 33.99 13.23
C LEU A 66 -27.84 32.86 13.88
N THR A 67 -26.54 32.80 13.58
CA THR A 67 -25.63 31.82 14.16
C THR A 67 -25.52 32.04 15.67
N LEU A 68 -25.40 33.29 16.14
CA LEU A 68 -25.42 33.61 17.56
C LEU A 68 -26.74 33.20 18.24
N SER A 69 -27.90 33.46 17.64
CA SER A 69 -29.19 33.04 18.21
C SER A 69 -29.32 31.52 18.28
N ALA A 70 -28.86 30.80 17.25
CA ALA A 70 -28.87 29.34 17.24
C ALA A 70 -27.95 28.76 18.33
N ILE A 71 -26.77 29.35 18.51
CA ILE A 71 -25.81 28.95 19.56
C ILE A 71 -26.40 29.23 20.96
N ILE A 72 -27.09 30.35 21.17
CA ILE A 72 -27.77 30.66 22.44
C ILE A 72 -28.87 29.63 22.74
N LEU A 73 -29.63 29.21 21.71
CA LEU A 73 -30.67 28.19 21.87
C LEU A 73 -30.06 26.82 22.22
N LEU A 74 -29.00 26.42 21.51
CA LEU A 74 -28.20 25.22 21.83
C LEU A 74 -27.62 25.27 23.24
N ALA A 75 -27.16 26.44 23.68
CA ALA A 75 -26.66 26.65 25.03
C ALA A 75 -27.78 26.48 26.08
N GLY A 76 -29.01 26.92 25.78
CA GLY A 76 -30.17 26.70 26.64
C GLY A 76 -30.50 25.21 26.79
N VAL A 77 -30.46 24.44 25.70
CA VAL A 77 -30.68 22.99 25.72
C VAL A 77 -29.58 22.27 26.51
N ALA A 78 -28.32 22.64 26.29
CA ALA A 78 -27.19 22.08 27.05
C ALA A 78 -27.27 22.42 28.55
N GLY A 79 -27.67 23.66 28.88
CA GLY A 79 -27.91 24.10 30.25
C GLY A 79 -29.05 23.34 30.94
N ALA A 80 -30.13 23.04 30.22
CA ALA A 80 -31.21 22.18 30.72
C ALA A 80 -30.72 20.75 31.00
N GLY A 81 -29.87 20.20 30.13
CA GLY A 81 -29.20 18.91 30.36
C GLY A 81 -28.36 18.89 31.64
N CYS A 82 -27.53 19.91 31.86
CA CYS A 82 -26.82 20.09 33.14
C CYS A 82 -27.77 20.22 34.34
N GLY A 83 -28.91 20.89 34.16
CA GLY A 83 -29.98 21.00 35.15
C GLY A 83 -30.51 19.63 35.57
N VAL A 84 -30.82 18.77 34.60
CA VAL A 84 -31.25 17.38 34.83
C VAL A 84 -30.17 16.58 35.57
N ALA A 85 -28.90 16.70 35.16
CA ALA A 85 -27.78 16.06 35.86
C ALA A 85 -27.68 16.50 37.33
N GLY A 86 -27.86 17.81 37.58
CA GLY A 86 -27.86 18.38 38.93
C GLY A 86 -28.98 17.81 39.80
N VAL A 87 -30.20 17.71 39.26
CA VAL A 87 -31.36 17.13 39.97
C VAL A 87 -31.14 15.66 40.30
N ILE A 88 -30.61 14.87 39.36
CA ILE A 88 -30.31 13.45 39.59
C ILE A 88 -29.24 13.29 40.68
N SER A 89 -28.15 14.05 40.58
CA SER A 89 -27.05 14.02 41.56
C SER A 89 -27.51 14.44 42.95
N MET A 90 -28.40 15.43 43.02
CA MET A 90 -28.93 15.91 44.29
C MET A 90 -29.89 14.91 44.95
N ARG A 91 -30.73 14.22 44.17
CA ARG A 91 -31.57 13.14 44.71
C ARG A 91 -30.74 12.04 45.35
N LEU A 92 -29.56 11.73 44.80
CA LEU A 92 -28.62 10.75 45.34
C LEU A 92 -27.90 11.23 46.61
N LEU A 93 -27.80 12.54 46.82
CA LEU A 93 -27.20 13.16 48.01
C LEU A 93 -28.25 13.55 49.06
N HIS A 94 -29.54 13.30 48.81
CA HIS A 94 -30.62 13.75 49.69
C HIS A 94 -30.68 12.92 50.98
N PRO A 95 -30.87 13.53 52.17
CA PRO A 95 -30.87 12.82 53.45
C PRO A 95 -31.87 11.67 53.54
N ILE A 96 -33.05 11.79 52.93
CA ILE A 96 -34.05 10.70 52.89
C ILE A 96 -33.53 9.51 52.07
N TYR A 97 -32.87 9.78 50.93
CA TYR A 97 -32.28 8.73 50.10
C TYR A 97 -31.08 8.08 50.82
N LEU A 98 -30.26 8.88 51.51
CA LEU A 98 -29.16 8.41 52.38
C LEU A 98 -29.65 7.70 53.66
N ALA A 99 -30.89 7.93 54.09
CA ALA A 99 -31.51 7.29 55.25
C ALA A 99 -32.23 5.98 54.87
N GLN A 100 -32.76 5.88 53.65
CA GLN A 100 -33.39 4.68 53.11
C GLN A 100 -32.40 3.75 52.38
N GLN A 101 -31.26 4.27 51.91
CA GLN A 101 -30.23 3.54 51.16
C GLN A 101 -28.81 3.89 51.64
N SER A 102 -27.79 3.22 51.09
CA SER A 102 -26.38 3.46 51.49
C SER A 102 -25.84 4.84 51.07
N PRO A 103 -24.91 5.45 51.83
CA PRO A 103 -24.31 6.75 51.50
C PRO A 103 -23.26 6.70 50.37
N LEU A 104 -22.90 5.50 49.91
CA LEU A 104 -21.82 5.28 48.95
C LEU A 104 -22.01 5.94 47.57
N PRO A 105 -23.22 5.99 46.97
CA PRO A 105 -23.43 6.68 45.69
C PRO A 105 -23.15 8.19 45.77
N GLY A 106 -23.46 8.82 46.89
CA GLY A 106 -23.18 10.23 47.13
C GLY A 106 -21.67 10.51 47.23
N ILE A 107 -20.95 9.68 47.98
CA ILE A 107 -19.48 9.78 48.13
C ILE A 107 -18.78 9.50 46.80
N ALA A 108 -19.23 8.48 46.05
CA ALA A 108 -18.74 8.19 44.71
C ALA A 108 -18.90 9.40 43.77
N THR A 109 -20.05 10.09 43.84
CA THR A 109 -20.29 11.29 43.03
C THR A 109 -19.29 12.40 43.34
N LEU A 110 -18.99 12.61 44.63
CA LEU A 110 -18.06 13.64 45.10
C LEU A 110 -16.59 13.36 44.73
N LEU A 111 -16.17 12.08 44.68
CA LEU A 111 -14.79 11.69 44.36
C LEU A 111 -14.51 11.65 42.86
N VAL A 112 -15.48 11.18 42.08
CA VAL A 112 -15.27 10.93 40.66
C VAL A 112 -15.31 12.23 39.85
N LEU A 113 -15.98 13.28 40.35
CA LEU A 113 -16.27 14.48 39.55
C LEU A 113 -14.99 15.29 39.36
N PRO A 114 -14.19 15.54 40.42
CA PRO A 114 -12.85 16.09 40.27
C PRO A 114 -11.94 15.20 39.39
N ALA A 115 -12.00 13.87 39.53
CA ALA A 115 -11.17 12.96 38.74
C ALA A 115 -11.49 13.06 37.23
N PHE A 116 -12.78 13.14 36.89
CA PHE A 116 -13.25 13.39 35.53
C PHE A 116 -12.83 14.75 35.00
N MET A 117 -12.97 15.83 35.79
CA MET A 117 -12.47 17.16 35.40
C MET A 117 -10.97 17.13 35.13
N THR A 118 -10.21 16.44 35.98
CA THR A 118 -8.76 16.28 35.83
C THR A 118 -8.42 15.48 34.57
N GLY A 119 -9.20 14.42 34.28
CA GLY A 119 -9.11 13.64 33.05
C GLY A 119 -9.36 14.48 31.80
N LEU A 120 -10.41 15.31 31.79
CA LEU A 120 -10.73 16.20 30.67
C LEU A 120 -9.64 17.26 30.44
N VAL A 121 -9.08 17.81 31.52
CA VAL A 121 -7.96 18.76 31.45
C VAL A 121 -6.67 18.11 30.96
N ARG A 122 -6.39 16.85 31.35
CA ARG A 122 -5.16 16.14 30.97
C ARG A 122 -5.24 15.55 29.57
N TRP A 123 -6.33 14.86 29.26
CA TRP A 123 -6.45 14.02 28.07
C TRP A 123 -7.37 14.59 26.98
N GLY A 124 -8.13 15.65 27.27
CA GLY A 124 -9.04 16.26 26.29
C GLY A 124 -10.23 15.40 25.93
N LEU A 125 -10.83 15.64 24.77
CA LEU A 125 -11.91 14.83 24.19
C LEU A 125 -11.40 13.66 23.35
N THR A 126 -10.20 13.15 23.65
CA THR A 126 -9.64 11.99 22.97
C THR A 126 -10.36 10.70 23.42
N GLY A 127 -10.25 9.62 22.65
CA GLY A 127 -10.88 8.33 22.98
C GLY A 127 -10.55 7.82 24.40
N LYS A 128 -9.41 8.26 24.98
CA LYS A 128 -9.00 7.97 26.36
C LYS A 128 -9.97 8.50 27.43
N LEU A 129 -10.69 9.60 27.15
CA LEU A 129 -11.70 10.15 28.05
C LEU A 129 -12.97 9.28 28.06
N VAL A 130 -13.37 8.78 26.89
CA VAL A 130 -14.51 7.86 26.75
C VAL A 130 -14.22 6.55 27.49
N THR A 131 -13.03 5.98 27.31
CA THR A 131 -12.62 4.78 28.04
C THR A 131 -12.57 5.01 29.55
N LEU A 132 -12.07 6.16 30.02
CA LEU A 132 -12.07 6.47 31.46
C LEU A 132 -13.49 6.55 32.03
N SER A 133 -14.41 7.22 31.32
CA SER A 133 -15.80 7.32 31.76
C SER A 133 -16.50 5.96 31.86
N ALA A 134 -16.22 5.05 30.93
CA ALA A 134 -16.72 3.68 30.96
C ALA A 134 -16.08 2.84 32.07
N SER A 135 -14.77 2.95 32.29
CA SER A 135 -14.04 2.21 33.34
C SER A 135 -14.47 2.63 34.74
N VAL A 136 -14.71 3.92 34.96
CA VAL A 136 -15.20 4.45 36.23
C VAL A 136 -16.63 3.97 36.52
N ALA A 137 -17.51 3.95 35.51
CA ALA A 137 -18.85 3.37 35.66
C ALA A 137 -18.79 1.88 36.00
N GLY A 138 -17.91 1.11 35.34
CA GLY A 138 -17.69 -0.30 35.62
C GLY A 138 -17.15 -0.57 37.03
N LEU A 139 -16.17 0.21 37.50
CA LEU A 139 -15.59 0.08 38.84
C LEU A 139 -16.60 0.40 39.95
N LEU A 140 -17.51 1.35 39.72
CA LEU A 140 -18.59 1.66 40.67
C LEU A 140 -19.62 0.53 40.77
N ILE A 141 -19.93 -0.14 39.65
CA ILE A 141 -20.79 -1.33 39.63
C ILE A 141 -20.14 -2.47 40.42
N ILE A 142 -18.83 -2.69 40.22
CA ILE A 142 -18.06 -3.75 40.91
C ILE A 142 -17.92 -3.45 42.41
N ALA A 143 -17.60 -2.22 42.80
CA ALA A 143 -17.47 -1.82 44.20
C ALA A 143 -18.79 -1.97 44.98
N GLN A 144 -19.93 -1.70 44.34
CA GLN A 144 -21.24 -1.95 44.95
C GLN A 144 -21.55 -3.45 45.04
N ALA A 145 -21.22 -4.24 44.01
CA ALA A 145 -21.40 -5.70 44.06
C ALA A 145 -20.60 -6.36 45.20
N ILE A 146 -19.37 -5.90 45.45
CA ILE A 146 -18.50 -6.40 46.53
C ILE A 146 -19.06 -6.03 47.91
N LEU A 147 -19.52 -4.80 48.10
CA LEU A 147 -20.11 -4.36 49.38
C LEU A 147 -21.43 -5.08 49.70
N TRP A 148 -22.18 -5.48 48.67
CA TRP A 148 -23.41 -6.27 48.80
C TRP A 148 -23.15 -7.73 49.20
N ALA A 149 -22.14 -8.36 48.61
CA ALA A 149 -21.71 -9.70 49.00
C ALA A 149 -21.31 -9.78 50.48
N THR A 150 -20.91 -8.63 51.07
CA THR A 150 -20.55 -8.54 52.49
C THR A 150 -21.70 -8.18 53.44
N LEU A 151 -22.83 -7.62 52.97
CA LEU A 151 -23.88 -7.06 53.85
C LEU A 151 -25.28 -7.69 53.71
N GLY A 152 -25.57 -8.48 52.66
CA GLY A 152 -26.75 -9.36 52.56
C GLY A 152 -28.13 -8.68 52.57
N GLY A 153 -28.74 -8.46 51.40
CA GLY A 153 -30.16 -8.05 51.28
C GLY A 153 -30.64 -7.86 49.81
N ASP A 154 -31.95 -7.73 49.61
CA ASP A 154 -32.70 -7.80 48.32
C ASP A 154 -32.51 -6.59 47.35
N GLY A 155 -31.28 -6.09 47.16
CA GLY A 155 -31.00 -4.80 46.51
C GLY A 155 -30.73 -4.77 44.99
N LEU A 156 -30.82 -5.88 44.26
CA LEU A 156 -30.30 -5.97 42.88
C LEU A 156 -30.99 -5.01 41.88
N ASN A 157 -32.29 -4.76 42.04
CA ASN A 157 -33.04 -3.81 41.19
C ASN A 157 -32.72 -2.33 41.48
N ILE A 158 -32.20 -2.02 42.67
CA ILE A 158 -31.95 -0.65 43.14
C ILE A 158 -30.51 -0.20 42.81
N GLY A 159 -29.53 -1.11 42.89
CA GLY A 159 -28.14 -0.85 42.49
C GLY A 159 -27.98 -0.54 40.99
N GLN A 160 -28.73 -1.25 40.13
CA GLN A 160 -28.72 -0.99 38.69
C GLN A 160 -29.35 0.38 38.36
N GLU A 161 -30.50 0.73 38.97
CA GLU A 161 -31.13 2.04 38.76
C GLU A 161 -30.21 3.20 39.16
N THR A 162 -29.45 3.04 40.25
CA THR A 162 -28.62 4.11 40.82
C THR A 162 -27.32 4.30 40.05
N ALA A 163 -26.71 3.21 39.58
CA ALA A 163 -25.58 3.25 38.65
C ALA A 163 -25.94 3.90 37.31
N TRP A 164 -27.11 3.57 36.73
CA TRP A 164 -27.60 4.20 35.49
C TRP A 164 -27.92 5.68 35.67
N ARG A 165 -28.51 6.07 36.80
CA ARG A 165 -28.76 7.48 37.15
C ARG A 165 -27.47 8.27 37.29
N LEU A 166 -26.44 7.68 37.92
CA LEU A 166 -25.10 8.25 37.94
C LEU A 166 -24.54 8.36 36.52
N ALA A 167 -24.42 7.28 35.75
CA ALA A 167 -23.91 7.36 34.38
C ALA A 167 -24.64 8.42 33.51
N GLY A 168 -25.97 8.53 33.64
CA GLY A 168 -26.79 9.53 32.96
C GLY A 168 -26.50 10.97 33.37
N ALA A 169 -26.34 11.27 34.67
CA ALA A 169 -26.00 12.62 35.12
C ALA A 169 -24.64 13.08 34.58
N TRP A 170 -23.70 12.16 34.40
CA TRP A 170 -22.33 12.47 33.97
C TRP A 170 -22.26 12.67 32.47
N ALA A 171 -22.98 11.86 31.71
CA ALA A 171 -23.18 12.08 30.28
C ALA A 171 -23.76 13.48 30.02
N TRP A 172 -24.77 13.89 30.79
CA TRP A 172 -25.35 15.23 30.67
C TRP A 172 -24.41 16.36 31.11
N ALA A 173 -23.57 16.16 32.13
CA ALA A 173 -22.55 17.13 32.53
C ALA A 173 -21.45 17.30 31.46
N LEU A 174 -20.99 16.19 30.85
CA LEU A 174 -20.04 16.21 29.73
C LEU A 174 -20.62 16.95 28.53
N VAL A 175 -21.89 16.66 28.17
CA VAL A 175 -22.61 17.38 27.11
C VAL A 175 -22.59 18.88 27.39
N GLY A 176 -22.91 19.30 28.61
CA GLY A 176 -22.86 20.71 29.01
C GLY A 176 -21.50 21.39 28.83
N VAL A 177 -20.41 20.73 29.21
CA VAL A 177 -19.04 21.26 29.06
C VAL A 177 -18.62 21.33 27.60
N VAL A 178 -18.93 20.31 26.80
CA VAL A 178 -18.59 20.28 25.37
C VAL A 178 -19.35 21.36 24.61
N PHE A 179 -20.67 21.47 24.81
CA PHE A 179 -21.49 22.50 24.19
C PHE A 179 -21.13 23.90 24.73
N GLY A 180 -20.82 24.03 26.02
CA GLY A 180 -20.30 25.28 26.59
C GLY A 180 -19.00 25.72 25.93
N GLY A 181 -18.02 24.81 25.80
CA GLY A 181 -16.78 25.07 25.08
C GLY A 181 -17.01 25.45 23.61
N LEU A 182 -17.96 24.81 22.94
CA LEU A 182 -18.38 25.14 21.57
C LEU A 182 -19.00 26.54 21.47
N VAL A 183 -19.92 26.90 22.38
CA VAL A 183 -20.55 28.23 22.48
C VAL A 183 -19.50 29.32 22.67
N ILE A 184 -18.54 29.09 23.57
CA ILE A 184 -17.48 30.06 23.87
C ILE A 184 -16.58 30.21 22.63
N THR A 185 -16.11 29.10 22.06
CA THR A 185 -15.24 29.11 20.88
C THR A 185 -15.92 29.83 19.71
N THR A 186 -17.16 29.46 19.37
CA THR A 186 -17.94 30.10 18.29
C THR A 186 -18.17 31.59 18.55
N SER A 187 -18.52 31.99 19.78
CA SER A 187 -18.72 33.39 20.15
C SER A 187 -17.44 34.23 19.97
N GLU A 188 -16.27 33.65 20.30
CA GLU A 188 -14.97 34.30 20.10
C GLU A 188 -14.59 34.42 18.62
N LEU A 189 -14.93 33.44 17.78
CA LEU A 189 -14.71 33.51 16.33
C LEU A 189 -15.57 34.60 15.69
N LEU A 190 -16.86 34.66 16.04
CA LEU A 190 -17.83 35.57 15.43
C LEU A 190 -17.69 37.01 15.93
N TRP A 191 -17.54 37.20 17.25
CA TRP A 191 -17.56 38.51 17.88
C TRP A 191 -16.46 38.65 18.98
N PRO A 192 -15.17 38.68 18.61
CA PRO A 192 -14.07 38.71 19.57
C PRO A 192 -14.12 39.87 20.57
N ARG A 193 -14.65 41.03 20.15
CA ARG A 193 -14.73 42.25 20.97
C ARG A 193 -15.76 42.16 22.11
N HIS A 194 -16.78 41.33 21.97
CA HIS A 194 -17.90 41.23 22.92
C HIS A 194 -18.15 39.80 23.40
N SER A 195 -17.28 38.84 23.07
CA SER A 195 -17.40 37.44 23.49
C SER A 195 -17.52 37.30 25.01
N ARG A 196 -16.85 38.17 25.78
CA ARG A 196 -16.95 38.22 27.25
C ARG A 196 -18.38 38.42 27.77
N LEU A 197 -19.22 39.21 27.06
CA LEU A 197 -20.63 39.41 27.42
C LEU A 197 -21.43 38.13 27.21
N LEU A 198 -21.17 37.39 26.12
CA LEU A 198 -21.82 36.13 25.81
C LEU A 198 -21.39 35.01 26.76
N ILE A 199 -20.10 34.98 27.15
CA ILE A 199 -19.59 34.10 28.20
C ILE A 199 -20.32 34.40 29.52
N GLY A 200 -20.46 35.68 29.89
CA GLY A 200 -21.23 36.09 31.07
C GLY A 200 -22.70 35.67 31.03
N ALA A 201 -23.36 35.87 29.88
CA ALA A 201 -24.75 35.46 29.66
C ALA A 201 -24.93 33.94 29.76
N TRP A 202 -23.97 33.17 29.24
CA TRP A 202 -23.94 31.72 29.36
C TRP A 202 -23.80 31.26 30.82
N MET A 203 -22.89 31.87 31.58
CA MET A 203 -22.72 31.60 33.01
C MET A 203 -23.99 31.90 33.82
N SER A 204 -24.66 33.01 33.51
CA SER A 204 -25.93 33.35 34.16
C SER A 204 -27.07 32.40 33.76
N GLY A 205 -27.14 32.00 32.49
CA GLY A 205 -28.15 31.05 32.00
C GLY A 205 -27.98 29.66 32.60
N LEU A 206 -26.74 29.18 32.72
CA LEU A 206 -26.41 27.93 33.41
C LEU A 206 -26.87 27.96 34.87
N SER A 207 -26.60 29.07 35.56
CA SER A 207 -27.01 29.27 36.96
C SER A 207 -28.54 29.27 37.11
N LEU A 208 -29.25 29.98 36.24
CA LEU A 208 -30.72 30.01 36.23
C LEU A 208 -31.34 28.65 35.89
N ALA A 209 -30.78 27.91 34.93
CA ALA A 209 -31.27 26.58 34.56
C ALA A 209 -31.13 25.59 35.73
N LEU A 210 -30.02 25.66 36.47
CA LEU A 210 -29.82 24.87 37.67
C LEU A 210 -30.84 25.24 38.77
N ILE A 211 -31.06 26.53 39.04
CA ILE A 211 -32.06 27.01 40.02
C ILE A 211 -33.49 26.62 39.62
N ALA A 212 -33.86 26.76 38.35
CA ALA A 212 -35.19 26.39 37.86
C ALA A 212 -35.42 24.87 37.97
N SER A 213 -34.39 24.07 37.68
CA SER A 213 -34.43 22.61 37.81
C SER A 213 -34.64 22.18 39.27
N TRP A 214 -34.07 22.94 40.22
CA TRP A 214 -34.29 22.75 41.66
C TRP A 214 -35.75 22.99 42.06
N GLU A 215 -36.33 24.12 41.65
CA GLU A 215 -37.73 24.43 41.95
C GLU A 215 -38.71 23.43 41.30
N LEU A 216 -38.41 22.95 40.10
CA LEU A 216 -39.19 21.90 39.44
C LEU A 216 -39.08 20.56 40.18
N GLY A 217 -37.88 20.23 40.67
CA GLY A 217 -37.61 19.03 41.46
C GLY A 217 -38.40 18.97 42.77
N LYS A 218 -38.60 20.12 43.43
CA LYS A 218 -39.47 20.22 44.63
C LYS A 218 -40.92 19.86 44.34
N LYS A 219 -41.48 20.33 43.21
CA LYS A 219 -42.89 20.13 42.85
C LYS A 219 -43.24 18.69 42.52
N ASN A 220 -42.34 17.96 41.85
CA ASN A 220 -42.62 16.59 41.38
C ASN A 220 -42.45 15.49 42.45
N ALA A 221 -41.99 15.81 43.65
CA ALA A 221 -41.54 14.79 44.58
C ALA A 221 -42.53 14.41 45.70
N GLN A 222 -43.72 15.03 45.83
CA GLN A 222 -44.62 14.82 46.99
C GLN A 222 -43.87 14.85 48.35
N ILE A 223 -42.75 15.58 48.43
CA ILE A 223 -41.95 15.66 49.64
C ILE A 223 -42.70 16.58 50.61
N GLY A 224 -43.21 15.98 51.68
CA GLY A 224 -43.92 16.67 52.75
C GLY A 224 -43.19 17.93 53.22
N SER A 225 -43.98 18.98 53.41
CA SER A 225 -43.59 20.36 53.69
C SER A 225 -42.93 20.62 55.05
N THR A 226 -42.36 19.63 55.74
CA THR A 226 -41.99 19.78 57.16
C THR A 226 -40.51 19.63 57.51
N VAL A 227 -39.59 19.29 56.59
CA VAL A 227 -38.16 19.06 56.96
C VAL A 227 -37.14 19.85 56.10
N VAL A 228 -37.56 20.53 55.03
CA VAL A 228 -36.61 21.12 54.05
C VAL A 228 -36.19 22.57 54.38
N SER A 229 -36.57 23.14 55.52
CA SER A 229 -36.31 24.57 55.83
C SER A 229 -34.89 24.93 56.30
N GLY A 230 -33.95 23.97 56.41
CA GLY A 230 -32.66 24.22 57.10
C GLY A 230 -31.41 24.41 56.22
N LEU A 231 -31.37 23.85 55.01
CA LEU A 231 -30.18 23.92 54.16
C LEU A 231 -30.59 24.29 52.74
N ASP A 232 -30.55 25.59 52.50
CA ASP A 232 -30.54 26.20 51.19
C ASP A 232 -29.52 25.50 50.29
N ALA A 233 -29.98 24.67 49.35
CA ALA A 233 -29.10 23.92 48.44
C ALA A 233 -28.55 24.76 47.28
N TRP A 234 -29.04 26.00 47.13
CA TRP A 234 -28.63 26.92 46.08
C TRP A 234 -27.11 27.26 46.06
N PRO A 235 -26.37 27.33 47.19
CA PRO A 235 -24.93 27.59 47.18
C PRO A 235 -24.13 26.49 46.49
N TRP A 236 -24.49 25.21 46.71
CA TRP A 236 -23.84 24.07 46.06
C TRP A 236 -24.11 24.03 44.56
N MET A 237 -25.31 24.43 44.14
CA MET A 237 -25.67 24.51 42.72
C MET A 237 -24.90 25.65 42.01
N LEU A 238 -24.73 26.79 42.68
CA LEU A 238 -23.89 27.87 42.17
C LEU A 238 -22.42 27.45 42.08
N LEU A 239 -21.91 26.70 43.05
CA LEU A 239 -20.56 26.16 43.00
C LEU A 239 -20.36 25.23 41.80
N CYS A 240 -21.30 24.30 41.55
CA CYS A 240 -21.28 23.44 40.38
C CYS A 240 -21.36 24.24 39.06
N ALA A 241 -22.21 25.28 39.01
CA ALA A 241 -22.32 26.17 37.86
C ALA A 241 -20.98 26.89 37.58
N LEU A 242 -20.30 27.37 38.62
CA LEU A 242 -18.99 28.02 38.51
C LEU A 242 -17.91 27.06 38.02
N LEU A 243 -17.88 25.82 38.50
CA LEU A 243 -16.89 24.81 38.11
C LEU A 243 -17.08 24.35 36.66
N LEU A 244 -18.29 23.95 36.28
CA LEU A 244 -18.63 23.58 34.89
C LEU A 244 -18.43 24.77 33.96
N GLY A 245 -18.79 25.95 34.45
CA GLY A 245 -18.60 27.23 33.80
C GLY A 245 -17.14 27.52 33.44
N GLY A 246 -16.28 27.50 34.46
CA GLY A 246 -14.84 27.70 34.33
C GLY A 246 -14.18 26.65 33.43
N LEU A 247 -14.66 25.40 33.46
CA LEU A 247 -14.15 24.34 32.59
C LEU A 247 -14.50 24.57 31.12
N SER A 248 -15.73 25.01 30.82
CA SER A 248 -16.10 25.39 29.45
C SER A 248 -15.25 26.56 28.92
N VAL A 249 -14.98 27.55 29.77
CA VAL A 249 -14.05 28.66 29.44
C VAL A 249 -12.64 28.14 29.20
N TYR A 250 -12.16 27.22 30.03
CA TYR A 250 -10.87 26.56 29.83
C TYR A 250 -10.82 25.84 28.49
N VAL A 251 -11.81 25.02 28.17
CA VAL A 251 -11.92 24.30 26.89
C VAL A 251 -11.91 25.29 25.72
N GLY A 252 -12.72 26.35 25.77
CA GLY A 252 -12.78 27.40 24.75
C GLY A 252 -11.46 28.18 24.59
N SER A 253 -10.71 28.38 25.68
CA SER A 253 -9.39 29.02 25.60
C SER A 253 -8.34 28.12 24.96
N ARG A 254 -8.42 26.80 25.18
CA ARG A 254 -7.49 25.81 24.62
C ARG A 254 -7.77 25.51 23.15
N THR A 255 -9.03 25.48 22.73
CA THR A 255 -9.41 25.35 21.30
C THR A 255 -8.80 26.49 20.47
N ARG A 256 -8.75 27.70 21.00
CA ARG A 256 -8.13 28.86 20.37
C ARG A 256 -6.62 28.73 20.16
N GLN A 257 -5.94 27.97 21.02
CA GLN A 257 -4.51 27.68 20.89
C GLN A 257 -4.23 26.53 19.91
N GLU A 258 -5.25 26.05 19.18
CA GLU A 258 -5.18 24.88 18.30
C GLU A 258 -4.70 23.62 19.02
N ASP A 259 -5.05 23.48 20.31
CA ASP A 259 -4.70 22.31 21.10
C ASP A 259 -5.40 21.06 20.53
N ASP A 260 -4.58 20.09 20.13
CA ASP A 260 -4.97 18.80 19.57
C ASP A 260 -6.08 18.09 20.37
N ARG A 261 -6.08 18.26 21.69
CA ARG A 261 -7.03 17.68 22.64
C ARG A 261 -8.47 18.12 22.43
N PHE A 262 -8.69 19.27 21.80
CA PHE A 262 -10.01 19.85 21.57
C PHE A 262 -10.27 20.18 20.09
N LYS A 263 -9.52 19.58 19.17
CA LYS A 263 -9.69 19.73 17.71
C LYS A 263 -11.14 19.56 17.25
N ALA A 264 -11.89 18.62 17.83
CA ALA A 264 -13.29 18.39 17.48
C ALA A 264 -14.18 19.63 17.72
N ILE A 265 -14.01 20.31 18.87
CA ILE A 265 -14.76 21.54 19.17
C ILE A 265 -14.34 22.67 18.23
N ASN A 266 -13.03 22.80 17.94
CA ASN A 266 -12.55 23.83 17.02
C ASN A 266 -13.13 23.62 15.60
N HIS A 267 -13.10 22.40 15.07
CA HIS A 267 -13.70 22.07 13.77
C HIS A 267 -15.20 22.34 13.74
N ALA A 268 -15.94 21.92 14.78
CA ALA A 268 -17.37 22.18 14.89
C ALA A 268 -17.68 23.69 14.97
N ALA A 269 -16.86 24.47 15.70
CA ALA A 269 -17.02 25.91 15.80
C ALA A 269 -16.79 26.62 14.46
N ILE A 270 -15.70 26.26 13.76
CA ILE A 270 -15.38 26.79 12.43
C ILE A 270 -16.49 26.42 11.45
N PHE A 271 -16.98 25.17 11.49
CA PHE A 271 -18.08 24.70 10.67
C PHE A 271 -19.32 25.58 10.85
N LEU A 272 -19.80 25.75 12.08
CA LEU A 272 -20.98 26.58 12.39
C LEU A 272 -20.82 28.02 11.91
N CYS A 273 -19.61 28.59 12.04
CA CYS A 273 -19.34 29.96 11.61
C CYS A 273 -19.27 30.08 10.08
N ALA A 274 -18.83 29.04 9.38
CA ALA A 274 -18.69 29.03 7.93
C ALA A 274 -20.01 28.73 7.17
N ILE A 275 -21.04 28.17 7.82
CA ILE A 275 -22.35 27.85 7.18
C ILE A 275 -22.92 29.07 6.41
N GLY A 276 -22.88 30.25 7.03
CA GLY A 276 -23.32 31.50 6.41
C GLY A 276 -22.19 32.32 5.78
N GLY A 277 -20.96 31.80 5.79
CA GLY A 277 -19.76 32.45 5.29
C GLY A 277 -19.70 32.52 3.76
N THR A 278 -18.64 33.15 3.24
CA THR A 278 -18.34 33.04 1.80
C THR A 278 -17.88 31.62 1.49
N LYS A 279 -18.41 31.03 0.41
CA LYS A 279 -18.16 29.63 0.05
C LYS A 279 -17.36 29.56 -1.25
N PHE A 280 -16.25 28.84 -1.21
CA PHE A 280 -15.43 28.43 -2.35
C PHE A 280 -15.34 26.90 -2.42
N ARG A 281 -16.36 26.20 -1.92
CA ARG A 281 -16.36 24.74 -1.87
C ARG A 281 -16.22 24.19 -3.29
N THR A 282 -15.26 23.28 -3.50
CA THR A 282 -14.98 22.68 -4.82
C THR A 282 -14.76 23.70 -5.95
N ALA A 283 -14.47 24.96 -5.64
CA ALA A 283 -14.17 25.98 -6.63
C ALA A 283 -12.73 25.80 -7.14
N ASP A 284 -12.50 26.18 -8.40
CA ASP A 284 -11.15 26.27 -8.96
C ASP A 284 -10.58 27.66 -8.69
N LEU A 285 -9.68 27.77 -7.71
CA LEU A 285 -9.00 29.02 -7.34
C LEU A 285 -7.58 29.07 -7.88
N THR A 286 -7.29 28.33 -8.96
CA THR A 286 -5.94 28.27 -9.52
C THR A 286 -5.42 29.68 -9.84
N ALA A 287 -4.24 30.03 -9.35
CA ALA A 287 -3.63 31.36 -9.49
C ALA A 287 -4.46 32.55 -8.95
N ALA A 288 -5.51 32.31 -8.15
CA ALA A 288 -6.26 33.39 -7.52
C ALA A 288 -5.45 34.11 -6.42
N ASN A 289 -5.78 35.38 -6.15
CA ASN A 289 -5.02 36.21 -5.23
C ASN A 289 -5.80 36.60 -3.97
N PHE A 290 -5.41 36.05 -2.82
CA PHE A 290 -5.94 36.37 -1.49
C PHE A 290 -4.92 37.11 -0.60
N GLN A 291 -3.93 37.76 -1.21
CA GLN A 291 -2.90 38.49 -0.48
C GLN A 291 -3.54 39.53 0.47
N GLN A 292 -3.12 39.49 1.75
CA GLN A 292 -3.61 40.38 2.82
C GLN A 292 -5.14 40.31 3.11
N VAL A 293 -5.84 39.30 2.60
CA VAL A 293 -7.28 39.13 2.84
C VAL A 293 -7.51 38.47 4.20
N ASN A 294 -8.54 38.92 4.93
CA ASN A 294 -9.01 38.22 6.12
C ASN A 294 -10.00 37.12 5.71
N LEU A 295 -9.59 35.87 5.88
CA LEU A 295 -10.32 34.69 5.42
C LEU A 295 -11.15 34.01 6.50
N ALA A 296 -11.33 34.67 7.66
CA ALA A 296 -12.15 34.12 8.73
C ALA A 296 -13.57 33.78 8.25
N GLN A 297 -14.10 32.65 8.73
CA GLN A 297 -15.45 32.17 8.37
C GLN A 297 -15.65 31.97 6.86
N THR A 298 -14.61 31.58 6.14
CA THR A 298 -14.68 31.23 4.72
C THR A 298 -14.62 29.71 4.57
N ASP A 299 -15.28 29.16 3.56
CA ASP A 299 -15.26 27.73 3.26
C ASP A 299 -14.44 27.45 1.99
N PHE A 300 -13.25 26.85 2.14
CA PHE A 300 -12.40 26.38 1.05
C PHE A 300 -12.44 24.85 0.92
N SER A 301 -13.42 24.17 1.53
CA SER A 301 -13.42 22.70 1.55
C SER A 301 -13.38 22.13 0.13
N GLN A 302 -12.40 21.26 -0.15
CA GLN A 302 -12.18 20.63 -1.45
C GLN A 302 -11.92 21.62 -2.60
N ALA A 303 -11.57 22.88 -2.32
CA ALA A 303 -11.21 23.85 -3.35
C ALA A 303 -9.85 23.51 -3.97
N GLN A 304 -9.69 23.76 -5.27
CA GLN A 304 -8.39 23.64 -5.93
C GLN A 304 -7.59 24.91 -5.68
N LEU A 305 -6.46 24.79 -4.98
CA LEU A 305 -5.65 25.93 -4.52
C LEU A 305 -4.32 26.07 -5.27
N THR A 306 -4.24 25.54 -6.48
CA THR A 306 -3.00 25.49 -7.27
C THR A 306 -2.50 26.90 -7.57
N ARG A 307 -1.32 27.25 -7.08
CA ARG A 307 -0.68 28.57 -7.17
C ARG A 307 -1.54 29.72 -6.63
N THR A 308 -2.48 29.43 -5.73
CA THR A 308 -3.29 30.47 -5.07
C THR A 308 -2.44 31.24 -4.07
N ASN A 309 -2.39 32.55 -4.19
CA ASN A 309 -1.57 33.41 -3.35
C ASN A 309 -2.26 33.73 -2.02
N PHE A 310 -1.76 33.14 -0.92
CA PHE A 310 -2.19 33.40 0.46
C PHE A 310 -1.21 34.27 1.26
N HIS A 311 -0.26 34.92 0.60
CA HIS A 311 0.77 35.72 1.26
C HIS A 311 0.15 36.81 2.15
N LEU A 312 0.52 36.85 3.43
CA LEU A 312 -0.03 37.75 4.46
C LEU A 312 -1.55 37.65 4.68
N ALA A 313 -2.22 36.61 4.16
CA ALA A 313 -3.63 36.36 4.46
C ALA A 313 -3.82 36.14 5.97
N GLN A 314 -4.86 36.73 6.53
CA GLN A 314 -5.12 36.72 7.95
C GLN A 314 -6.19 35.69 8.31
N LYS A 315 -6.05 35.06 9.48
CA LYS A 315 -7.04 34.17 10.07
C LYS A 315 -7.45 32.99 9.17
N VAL A 316 -6.52 32.48 8.36
CA VAL A 316 -6.72 31.29 7.52
C VAL A 316 -7.10 30.07 8.38
N ASN A 317 -6.59 29.99 9.61
CA ASN A 317 -6.95 28.95 10.58
C ASN A 317 -8.41 29.01 11.08
N GLN A 318 -9.16 30.07 10.76
CA GLN A 318 -10.59 30.23 11.06
C GLN A 318 -11.48 29.96 9.83
N ALA A 319 -10.91 29.42 8.76
CA ALA A 319 -11.62 28.95 7.57
C ALA A 319 -11.78 27.42 7.61
N ARG A 320 -12.74 26.89 6.84
CA ARG A 320 -12.81 25.44 6.58
C ARG A 320 -11.82 25.10 5.46
N LEU A 321 -10.91 24.19 5.75
CA LEU A 321 -9.76 23.87 4.90
C LEU A 321 -9.71 22.37 4.53
N GLU A 322 -10.80 21.65 4.77
CA GLU A 322 -10.89 20.20 4.59
C GLU A 322 -10.58 19.80 3.14
N GLY A 323 -9.66 18.85 2.94
CA GLY A 323 -9.27 18.40 1.60
C GLY A 323 -8.37 19.38 0.84
N THR A 324 -7.71 20.31 1.53
CA THR A 324 -6.76 21.25 0.92
C THR A 324 -5.38 21.16 1.56
N ILE A 325 -4.34 21.66 0.88
CA ILE A 325 -2.97 21.73 1.42
C ILE A 325 -2.86 22.58 2.71
N LEU A 326 -3.85 23.46 2.96
CA LEU A 326 -3.87 24.36 4.11
C LEU A 326 -4.32 23.69 5.41
N GLN A 327 -4.78 22.43 5.35
CA GLN A 327 -5.18 21.67 6.53
C GLN A 327 -4.02 21.48 7.52
N GLN A 328 -2.79 21.35 7.00
CA GLN A 328 -1.58 21.21 7.81
C GLN A 328 -1.10 22.57 8.34
N PRO A 329 -0.97 22.77 9.67
CA PRO A 329 -0.56 24.05 10.24
C PRO A 329 0.82 24.55 9.76
N ALA A 330 1.76 23.63 9.54
CA ALA A 330 3.10 23.94 9.02
C ALA A 330 3.03 24.57 7.62
N ILE A 331 2.23 23.98 6.72
CA ILE A 331 2.04 24.47 5.35
C ILE A 331 1.29 25.80 5.36
N ARG A 332 0.22 25.91 6.16
CA ARG A 332 -0.52 27.16 6.32
C ARG A 332 0.37 28.31 6.78
N LYS A 333 1.26 28.07 7.76
CA LYS A 333 2.24 29.06 8.20
C LYS A 333 3.22 29.42 7.08
N LEU A 334 3.70 28.42 6.34
CA LEU A 334 4.62 28.63 5.23
C LEU A 334 4.01 29.51 4.14
N VAL A 335 2.84 29.16 3.59
CA VAL A 335 2.22 29.90 2.47
C VAL A 335 1.71 31.30 2.86
N THR A 336 1.49 31.55 4.15
CA THR A 336 1.06 32.88 4.63
C THR A 336 2.22 33.80 5.01
N THR A 337 3.33 33.23 5.51
CA THR A 337 4.48 34.03 5.99
C THR A 337 5.66 34.05 5.02
N HIS A 338 5.74 33.07 4.12
CA HIS A 338 6.88 32.82 3.23
C HIS A 338 8.21 32.62 4.00
N ARG A 339 8.13 32.16 5.26
CA ARG A 339 9.28 31.87 6.14
C ARG A 339 9.29 30.41 6.54
N GLY A 340 10.12 29.62 5.88
CA GLY A 340 10.29 28.19 6.09
C GLY A 340 11.73 27.78 6.41
N GLU A 341 12.61 28.73 6.75
CA GLU A 341 14.02 28.46 6.99
C GLU A 341 14.20 27.47 8.16
N ARG A 342 15.07 26.46 7.96
CA ARG A 342 15.37 25.39 8.93
C ARG A 342 14.14 24.60 9.42
N GLN A 343 13.04 24.62 8.68
CA GLN A 343 11.84 23.86 9.03
C GLN A 343 11.86 22.47 8.38
N ASN A 344 11.10 21.56 8.98
CA ASN A 344 10.93 20.19 8.49
C ASN A 344 9.58 20.04 7.78
N TYR A 345 9.63 19.77 6.49
CA TYR A 345 8.50 19.49 5.59
C TYR A 345 8.58 18.08 4.99
N ARG A 346 9.31 17.16 5.62
CA ARG A 346 9.44 15.77 5.15
C ARG A 346 8.08 15.11 4.97
N ASN A 347 7.88 14.40 3.86
CA ASN A 347 6.63 13.72 3.53
C ASN A 347 5.37 14.63 3.47
N HIS A 348 5.52 15.96 3.44
CA HIS A 348 4.36 16.85 3.37
C HIS A 348 3.86 17.00 1.93
N ASN A 349 2.56 17.25 1.78
CA ASN A 349 1.94 17.61 0.51
C ASN A 349 1.83 19.13 0.39
N LEU A 350 2.62 19.71 -0.52
CA LEU A 350 2.65 21.11 -0.92
C LEU A 350 2.30 21.28 -2.40
N GLN A 351 1.55 20.33 -2.98
CA GLN A 351 1.15 20.38 -4.38
C GLN A 351 0.43 21.70 -4.69
N GLY A 352 0.92 22.41 -5.70
CA GLY A 352 0.38 23.69 -6.12
C GLY A 352 0.61 24.81 -5.11
N ALA A 353 1.48 24.68 -4.12
CA ALA A 353 1.71 25.77 -3.16
C ALA A 353 2.29 27.02 -3.86
N TYR A 354 1.79 28.20 -3.49
CA TYR A 354 2.39 29.48 -3.89
C TYR A 354 3.47 29.88 -2.88
N LEU A 355 4.73 29.72 -3.27
CA LEU A 355 5.94 29.93 -2.47
C LEU A 355 6.95 30.87 -3.15
N ALA A 356 6.48 31.69 -4.10
CA ALA A 356 7.32 32.64 -4.79
C ALA A 356 8.01 33.59 -3.80
N ASN A 357 9.32 33.76 -3.95
CA ASN A 357 10.19 34.55 -3.06
C ASN A 357 10.18 34.10 -1.59
N ALA A 358 9.84 32.85 -1.31
CA ALA A 358 9.87 32.33 0.06
C ALA A 358 11.30 32.07 0.53
N ALA A 359 11.55 32.35 1.81
CA ALA A 359 12.80 32.01 2.47
C ALA A 359 12.71 30.55 2.96
N LEU A 360 13.43 29.65 2.30
CA LEU A 360 13.41 28.20 2.51
C LEU A 360 14.81 27.63 2.77
N ALA A 361 15.77 28.49 3.13
CA ALA A 361 17.15 28.08 3.35
C ALA A 361 17.23 27.07 4.50
N ASP A 362 18.08 26.04 4.31
CA ASP A 362 18.26 24.93 5.26
C ASP A 362 16.96 24.14 5.57
N ALA A 363 15.89 24.28 4.78
CA ALA A 363 14.66 23.53 4.97
C ALA A 363 14.78 22.08 4.49
N ASP A 364 13.99 21.19 5.09
CA ASP A 364 14.00 19.77 4.77
C ASP A 364 12.71 19.35 4.06
N PHE A 365 12.81 19.04 2.77
CA PHE A 365 11.72 18.59 1.92
C PHE A 365 11.89 17.13 1.48
N THR A 366 12.63 16.32 2.25
CA THR A 366 12.82 14.89 1.91
C THR A 366 11.45 14.22 1.68
N ASP A 367 11.26 13.56 0.54
CA ASP A 367 10.01 12.88 0.16
C ASP A 367 8.76 13.80 0.12
N ALA A 368 8.92 15.13 0.03
CA ALA A 368 7.78 16.04 -0.07
C ALA A 368 7.22 16.11 -1.51
N ASN A 369 5.92 16.42 -1.63
CA ASN A 369 5.27 16.67 -2.92
C ASN A 369 5.13 18.19 -3.15
N LEU A 370 5.87 18.74 -4.10
CA LEU A 370 5.83 20.14 -4.56
C LEU A 370 5.38 20.25 -6.03
N GLN A 371 4.67 19.24 -6.55
CA GLN A 371 4.16 19.25 -7.92
C GLN A 371 3.32 20.52 -8.17
N ALA A 372 3.50 21.16 -9.32
CA ALA A 372 2.83 22.41 -9.73
C ALA A 372 3.03 23.62 -8.80
N ALA A 373 3.91 23.53 -7.79
CA ALA A 373 4.20 24.65 -6.89
C ALA A 373 4.87 25.81 -7.63
N ASP A 374 4.61 27.03 -7.17
CA ASP A 374 5.35 28.22 -7.61
C ASP A 374 6.43 28.52 -6.58
N LEU A 375 7.68 28.20 -6.91
CA LEU A 375 8.88 28.46 -6.11
C LEU A 375 9.69 29.62 -6.71
N SER A 376 9.14 30.40 -7.64
CA SER A 376 9.92 31.41 -8.37
C SER A 376 10.58 32.42 -7.41
N GLY A 377 11.90 32.60 -7.53
CA GLY A 377 12.69 33.47 -6.65
C GLY A 377 12.87 32.96 -5.21
N ALA A 378 12.45 31.73 -4.87
CA ALA A 378 12.61 31.20 -3.52
C ALA A 378 14.09 30.91 -3.18
N ASP A 379 14.44 31.14 -1.92
CA ASP A 379 15.76 30.83 -1.37
C ASP A 379 15.79 29.41 -0.82
N LEU A 380 16.27 28.45 -1.61
CA LEU A 380 16.43 27.03 -1.26
C LEU A 380 17.89 26.67 -0.94
N ASN A 381 18.73 27.65 -0.59
CA ASN A 381 20.13 27.40 -0.27
C ASN A 381 20.26 26.40 0.88
N ARG A 382 21.11 25.38 0.71
CA ARG A 382 21.31 24.27 1.67
C ARG A 382 20.04 23.46 2.01
N ALA A 383 18.97 23.59 1.23
CA ALA A 383 17.77 22.78 1.43
C ALA A 383 18.03 21.31 1.08
N ASN A 384 17.34 20.40 1.78
CA ASN A 384 17.33 18.99 1.43
C ASN A 384 16.12 18.69 0.53
N LEU A 385 16.37 18.42 -0.75
CA LEU A 385 15.37 18.11 -1.78
C LEU A 385 15.43 16.63 -2.20
N THR A 386 15.97 15.75 -1.35
CA THR A 386 16.06 14.32 -1.65
C THR A 386 14.68 13.71 -1.90
N ARG A 387 14.51 13.06 -3.06
CA ARG A 387 13.27 12.39 -3.53
C ARG A 387 12.03 13.29 -3.59
N VAL A 388 12.23 14.61 -3.67
CA VAL A 388 11.13 15.56 -3.79
C VAL A 388 10.45 15.46 -5.17
N GLN A 389 9.13 15.63 -5.21
CA GLN A 389 8.37 15.70 -6.47
C GLN A 389 8.19 17.16 -6.88
N LEU A 390 8.77 17.60 -8.01
CA LEU A 390 8.75 18.97 -8.52
C LEU A 390 8.18 19.06 -9.95
N LEU A 391 7.41 18.05 -10.39
CA LEU A 391 6.74 18.05 -11.69
C LEU A 391 5.89 19.32 -11.86
N ASP A 392 5.94 19.97 -13.03
CA ASP A 392 5.23 21.22 -13.33
C ASP A 392 5.55 22.42 -12.40
N ALA A 393 6.60 22.35 -11.58
CA ALA A 393 6.92 23.42 -10.64
C ALA A 393 7.62 24.61 -11.32
N ASP A 394 7.32 25.83 -10.88
CA ASP A 394 8.03 27.03 -11.32
C ASP A 394 9.23 27.28 -10.39
N LEU A 395 10.44 27.03 -10.87
CA LEU A 395 11.69 27.19 -10.11
C LEU A 395 12.51 28.40 -10.62
N ARG A 396 11.92 29.27 -11.45
CA ARG A 396 12.66 30.39 -12.07
C ARG A 396 13.30 31.27 -11.02
N SER A 397 14.54 31.69 -11.26
CA SER A 397 15.26 32.58 -10.34
C SER A 397 15.45 32.05 -8.91
N THR A 398 15.27 30.74 -8.67
CA THR A 398 15.52 30.16 -7.33
C THR A 398 17.00 30.14 -6.98
N HIS A 399 17.30 30.20 -5.68
CA HIS A 399 18.65 30.01 -5.16
C HIS A 399 18.83 28.59 -4.64
N LEU A 400 19.76 27.81 -5.22
CA LEU A 400 19.94 26.38 -4.92
C LEU A 400 21.34 26.02 -4.42
N THR A 401 22.16 27.02 -4.06
CA THR A 401 23.54 26.77 -3.64
C THR A 401 23.60 25.84 -2.42
N ALA A 402 24.40 24.78 -2.54
CA ALA A 402 24.60 23.72 -1.57
C ALA A 402 23.34 22.88 -1.24
N ALA A 403 22.29 22.91 -2.07
CA ALA A 403 21.12 22.04 -1.90
C ALA A 403 21.45 20.57 -2.27
N CYS A 404 20.74 19.62 -1.66
CA CYS A 404 20.83 18.19 -1.97
C CYS A 404 19.70 17.79 -2.92
N LEU A 405 20.02 17.34 -4.14
CA LEU A 405 19.06 17.03 -5.21
C LEU A 405 18.94 15.53 -5.51
N GLU A 406 19.31 14.67 -4.55
CA GLU A 406 19.28 13.21 -4.72
C GLU A 406 17.89 12.72 -5.15
N ALA A 407 17.80 12.17 -6.35
CA ALA A 407 16.56 11.63 -6.91
C ALA A 407 15.35 12.62 -6.89
N TRP A 408 15.61 13.93 -6.97
CA TRP A 408 14.52 14.89 -7.20
C TRP A 408 13.85 14.63 -8.56
N ASN A 409 12.54 14.88 -8.67
CA ASN A 409 11.80 14.59 -9.89
C ASN A 409 11.28 15.87 -10.55
N ILE A 410 11.75 16.16 -11.76
CA ILE A 410 11.39 17.34 -12.57
C ILE A 410 10.99 16.88 -13.99
N ASN A 411 10.22 17.70 -14.70
CA ASN A 411 9.78 17.45 -16.07
C ASN A 411 9.93 18.71 -16.95
N GLN A 412 9.47 18.64 -18.19
CA GLN A 412 9.58 19.72 -19.18
C GLN A 412 8.88 21.03 -18.84
N THR A 413 7.77 20.92 -18.13
CA THR A 413 6.96 22.05 -17.68
C THR A 413 7.54 22.66 -16.40
N SER A 414 8.53 22.00 -15.78
CA SER A 414 9.29 22.56 -14.66
C SER A 414 10.21 23.67 -15.16
N GLN A 415 10.03 24.89 -14.66
CA GLN A 415 10.72 26.07 -15.20
C GLN A 415 12.03 26.32 -14.45
N LEU A 416 13.18 26.03 -15.09
CA LEU A 416 14.52 26.16 -14.51
C LEU A 416 15.32 27.36 -15.08
N SER A 417 14.65 28.42 -15.54
CA SER A 417 15.36 29.60 -16.05
C SER A 417 15.96 30.43 -14.93
N ASP A 418 17.13 31.02 -15.17
CA ASP A 418 17.76 31.99 -14.28
C ASP A 418 18.10 31.48 -12.87
N ILE A 419 18.30 30.17 -12.70
CA ILE A 419 18.70 29.56 -11.42
C ILE A 419 20.02 30.16 -10.95
N GLN A 420 20.06 30.61 -9.70
CA GLN A 420 21.29 31.03 -9.04
C GLN A 420 21.82 29.88 -8.20
N CYS A 421 22.92 29.29 -8.62
CA CYS A 421 23.49 28.14 -7.94
C CYS A 421 24.98 28.08 -8.18
N ASP A 422 25.78 28.14 -7.12
CA ASP A 422 27.23 27.94 -7.23
C ASP A 422 27.57 26.44 -7.35
N PHE A 423 26.93 25.60 -6.54
CA PHE A 423 27.11 24.15 -6.55
C PHE A 423 25.95 23.44 -5.86
N ILE A 424 25.79 22.14 -6.11
CA ILE A 424 24.80 21.24 -5.47
C ILE A 424 25.46 19.95 -4.99
N TYR A 425 24.73 19.17 -4.18
CA TYR A 425 25.08 17.79 -3.84
C TYR A 425 24.10 16.83 -4.54
N ARG A 426 24.63 15.82 -5.23
CA ARG A 426 23.81 14.83 -5.94
C ARG A 426 23.33 13.71 -5.03
N LEU A 427 24.01 13.47 -3.91
CA LEU A 427 23.67 12.47 -2.92
C LEU A 427 23.58 13.11 -1.52
N ASN A 428 22.76 12.52 -0.67
CA ASN A 428 22.59 12.95 0.72
C ASN A 428 23.92 12.85 1.50
N HIS A 429 23.97 13.52 2.65
CA HIS A 429 25.20 13.70 3.45
C HIS A 429 26.32 14.45 2.72
N GLN A 430 25.95 15.38 1.83
CA GLN A 430 26.89 16.25 1.10
C GLN A 430 27.87 15.47 0.21
N GLN A 431 27.41 14.34 -0.33
CA GLN A 431 28.19 13.50 -1.24
C GLN A 431 27.96 13.95 -2.69
N GLU A 432 28.95 13.69 -3.54
CA GLU A 432 28.92 14.05 -4.97
C GLU A 432 28.58 15.52 -5.24
N ARG A 433 29.48 16.43 -4.83
CA ARG A 433 29.38 17.84 -5.17
C ARG A 433 29.46 18.03 -6.69
N ALA A 434 28.53 18.79 -7.27
CA ALA A 434 28.55 19.21 -8.67
C ALA A 434 28.51 20.76 -8.76
N PRO A 435 29.42 21.40 -9.53
CA PRO A 435 30.61 20.78 -10.13
C PRO A 435 31.57 20.24 -9.05
N SER A 436 32.42 19.26 -9.39
CA SER A 436 33.35 18.65 -8.42
C SER A 436 34.34 19.66 -7.82
N SER A 437 34.61 20.75 -8.53
CA SER A 437 35.31 21.94 -8.05
C SER A 437 34.78 23.20 -8.75
N GLY A 438 34.99 24.39 -8.18
CA GLY A 438 34.52 25.65 -8.75
C GLY A 438 33.02 25.93 -8.54
N ILE A 439 32.47 26.82 -9.37
CA ILE A 439 31.05 27.21 -9.38
C ILE A 439 30.44 26.95 -10.76
N PHE A 440 29.12 26.71 -10.83
CA PHE A 440 28.43 26.66 -12.12
C PHE A 440 28.54 28.00 -12.84
N ASN A 441 28.82 27.95 -14.13
CA ASN A 441 28.71 29.12 -15.00
C ASN A 441 27.23 29.44 -15.28
N PRO A 442 26.89 30.68 -15.66
CA PRO A 442 25.53 31.04 -16.02
C PRO A 442 24.90 30.07 -17.03
N GLY A 443 23.78 29.45 -16.66
CA GLY A 443 23.04 28.48 -17.49
C GLY A 443 23.62 27.06 -17.51
N GLU A 444 24.77 26.80 -16.89
CA GLU A 444 25.37 25.45 -16.81
C GLU A 444 24.51 24.49 -15.97
N PHE A 445 23.99 24.97 -14.83
CA PHE A 445 23.02 24.24 -14.03
C PHE A 445 21.79 23.85 -14.86
N THR A 446 21.20 24.81 -15.57
CA THR A 446 20.02 24.55 -16.40
C THR A 446 20.34 23.52 -17.48
N LYS A 447 21.49 23.61 -18.15
CA LYS A 447 21.93 22.63 -19.17
C LYS A 447 22.05 21.20 -18.62
N LEU A 448 22.56 21.04 -17.39
CA LEU A 448 22.68 19.74 -16.73
C LEU A 448 21.34 19.00 -16.64
N PHE A 449 20.24 19.76 -16.48
CA PHE A 449 18.89 19.21 -16.39
C PHE A 449 18.05 19.41 -17.67
N GLN A 450 18.45 20.31 -18.58
CA GLN A 450 17.80 20.57 -19.87
C GLN A 450 17.97 19.40 -20.84
N GLN A 451 19.13 18.72 -20.82
CA GLN A 451 19.34 17.48 -21.60
C GLN A 451 18.37 16.36 -21.19
N THR A 452 17.81 16.43 -19.98
CA THR A 452 16.75 15.52 -19.50
C THR A 452 15.34 16.05 -19.84
N ILE A 453 15.20 17.33 -20.21
CA ILE A 453 13.95 18.03 -20.55
C ILE A 453 13.64 17.97 -22.06
N ASP A 454 14.60 17.79 -22.97
CA ASP A 454 14.27 17.75 -24.42
C ASP A 454 13.61 16.43 -24.88
N THR A 455 13.39 15.51 -23.94
CA THR A 455 12.76 14.21 -24.16
C THR A 455 11.37 14.13 -23.54
N VAL A 456 10.33 13.81 -24.31
CA VAL A 456 8.99 13.51 -23.78
C VAL A 456 9.02 12.12 -23.16
N ASP A 457 8.67 12.05 -21.89
CA ASP A 457 8.48 10.81 -21.15
C ASP A 457 7.11 10.22 -21.50
N LEU A 458 7.06 9.31 -22.49
CA LEU A 458 5.86 8.56 -22.81
C LEU A 458 5.68 7.45 -21.77
N ILE A 459 4.74 7.66 -20.85
CA ILE A 459 4.43 6.73 -19.79
C ILE A 459 3.44 5.70 -20.31
N ILE A 460 3.88 4.46 -20.43
CA ILE A 460 3.06 3.33 -20.84
C ILE A 460 2.93 2.40 -19.65
N ARG A 461 1.69 2.20 -19.22
CA ARG A 461 1.33 1.29 -18.13
C ARG A 461 0.98 -0.06 -18.73
N ASN A 462 1.43 -1.14 -18.09
CA ASN A 462 1.16 -2.53 -18.47
C ASN A 462 1.86 -2.97 -19.77
N GLY A 463 3.09 -2.49 -19.98
CA GLY A 463 3.92 -2.88 -21.12
C GLY A 463 3.54 -2.20 -22.45
N VAL A 464 4.47 -2.25 -23.42
CA VAL A 464 4.38 -1.54 -24.70
C VAL A 464 3.97 -2.52 -25.79
N ASP A 465 2.84 -2.29 -26.46
CA ASP A 465 2.44 -2.97 -27.69
C ASP A 465 3.17 -2.30 -28.87
N TRP A 466 4.35 -2.81 -29.20
CA TRP A 466 5.21 -2.24 -30.23
C TRP A 466 4.55 -2.05 -31.61
N PRO A 467 3.65 -2.94 -32.10
CA PRO A 467 2.91 -2.71 -33.34
C PRO A 467 1.99 -1.48 -33.30
N SER A 468 1.23 -1.29 -32.21
CA SER A 468 0.41 -0.09 -32.05
C SER A 468 1.28 1.14 -31.79
N PHE A 469 2.33 1.00 -30.98
CA PHE A 469 3.29 2.07 -30.68
C PHE A 469 3.95 2.63 -31.95
N ASN A 470 4.49 1.78 -32.81
CA ASN A 470 5.16 2.20 -34.04
C ASN A 470 4.19 2.86 -35.03
N ARG A 471 2.96 2.35 -35.16
CA ARG A 471 1.92 2.99 -35.99
C ARG A 471 1.49 4.33 -35.41
N THR A 472 1.36 4.43 -34.10
CA THR A 472 1.08 5.68 -33.41
C THR A 472 2.20 6.70 -33.65
N LEU A 473 3.47 6.30 -33.51
CA LEU A 473 4.60 7.19 -33.73
C LEU A 473 4.66 7.68 -35.18
N GLN A 474 4.47 6.78 -36.16
CA GLN A 474 4.41 7.13 -37.59
C GLN A 474 3.25 8.08 -37.91
N GLN A 475 2.07 7.85 -37.34
CA GLN A 475 0.92 8.71 -37.57
C GLN A 475 1.14 10.10 -36.97
N LEU A 476 1.74 10.19 -35.77
CA LEU A 476 2.07 11.46 -35.15
C LEU A 476 3.18 12.22 -35.89
N GLN A 477 4.15 11.51 -36.50
CA GLN A 477 5.17 12.12 -37.36
C GLN A 477 4.53 12.79 -38.60
N ILE A 478 3.52 12.13 -39.20
CA ILE A 478 2.76 12.69 -40.34
C ILE A 478 1.94 13.90 -39.91
N GLU A 479 1.29 13.86 -38.74
CA GLU A 479 0.47 14.96 -38.20
C GLU A 479 1.31 16.19 -37.79
N GLN A 480 2.58 16.00 -37.43
CA GLN A 480 3.52 17.06 -37.04
C GLN A 480 4.41 17.56 -38.21
N GLY A 481 4.07 17.23 -39.45
CA GLY A 481 4.72 17.78 -40.64
C GLY A 481 6.12 17.23 -40.96
N ASP A 482 6.31 15.90 -40.85
CA ASP A 482 7.57 15.17 -41.15
C ASP A 482 8.74 15.47 -40.19
N THR A 483 8.46 15.98 -38.98
CA THR A 483 9.50 16.16 -37.96
C THR A 483 9.88 14.81 -37.33
N GLU A 484 11.17 14.47 -37.29
CA GLU A 484 11.66 13.15 -36.85
C GLU A 484 11.53 12.97 -35.32
N LEU A 485 10.50 12.24 -34.87
CA LEU A 485 10.37 11.79 -33.47
C LEU A 485 11.31 10.60 -33.23
N THR A 486 12.38 10.79 -32.45
CA THR A 486 13.40 9.75 -32.20
C THR A 486 13.38 9.26 -30.76
N VAL A 487 13.39 7.94 -30.55
CA VAL A 487 13.47 7.35 -29.21
C VAL A 487 14.91 7.48 -28.68
N GLN A 488 15.09 8.14 -27.53
CA GLN A 488 16.39 8.40 -26.91
C GLN A 488 16.73 7.36 -25.84
N SER A 489 15.77 7.01 -24.99
CA SER A 489 15.96 5.96 -23.98
C SER A 489 14.63 5.31 -23.59
N ILE A 490 14.72 4.10 -23.04
CA ILE A 490 13.58 3.37 -22.49
C ILE A 490 13.97 3.01 -21.05
N GLU A 491 13.21 3.53 -20.09
CA GLU A 491 13.44 3.35 -18.66
C GLU A 491 12.31 2.52 -18.05
N HIS A 492 12.66 1.49 -17.29
CA HIS A 492 11.70 0.69 -16.53
C HIS A 492 11.66 1.20 -15.08
N LYS A 493 10.52 1.79 -14.66
CA LYS A 493 10.38 2.40 -13.31
C LYS A 493 9.72 1.50 -12.25
N GLY A 494 9.48 0.22 -12.56
CA GLY A 494 8.77 -0.71 -11.66
C GLY A 494 7.25 -0.69 -11.86
N ASP A 495 6.54 -1.69 -11.34
CA ASP A 495 5.07 -1.85 -11.42
C ASP A 495 4.48 -1.84 -12.85
N GLY A 496 5.22 -2.35 -13.85
CA GLY A 496 4.78 -2.37 -15.24
C GLY A 496 4.74 -0.98 -15.92
N LEU A 497 5.37 0.02 -15.30
CA LEU A 497 5.48 1.39 -15.78
C LEU A 497 6.76 1.55 -16.62
N MET A 498 6.58 1.64 -17.93
CA MET A 498 7.64 1.92 -18.90
C MET A 498 7.62 3.42 -19.25
N VAL A 499 8.77 4.06 -19.16
CA VAL A 499 8.96 5.46 -19.56
C VAL A 499 9.84 5.48 -20.80
N ILE A 500 9.25 5.78 -21.96
CA ILE A 500 10.00 5.93 -23.21
C ILE A 500 10.28 7.40 -23.43
N LYS A 501 11.55 7.77 -23.41
CA LYS A 501 12.02 9.13 -23.67
C LYS A 501 12.15 9.36 -25.16
N VAL A 502 11.28 10.18 -25.73
CA VAL A 502 11.29 10.52 -27.17
C VAL A 502 11.77 11.96 -27.35
N ALA A 503 12.82 12.16 -28.12
CA ALA A 503 13.29 13.49 -28.50
C ALA A 503 12.27 14.17 -29.41
N VAL A 504 12.02 15.44 -29.13
CA VAL A 504 11.06 16.28 -29.84
C VAL A 504 11.68 17.65 -30.12
N ALA A 505 11.21 18.32 -31.17
CA ALA A 505 11.68 19.67 -31.48
C ALA A 505 11.31 20.66 -30.35
N PRO A 506 12.10 21.72 -30.11
CA PRO A 506 11.88 22.67 -29.01
C PRO A 506 10.52 23.37 -29.07
N GLU A 507 9.99 23.60 -30.28
CA GLU A 507 8.68 24.21 -30.51
C GLU A 507 7.47 23.26 -30.39
N THR A 508 7.69 21.94 -30.20
CA THR A 508 6.60 20.96 -30.12
C THR A 508 5.85 21.05 -28.79
N ASN A 509 4.51 21.13 -28.83
CA ASN A 509 3.67 21.09 -27.64
C ASN A 509 3.61 19.66 -27.07
N LYS A 510 4.46 19.39 -26.07
CA LYS A 510 4.73 18.08 -25.50
C LYS A 510 3.55 17.47 -24.74
N GLN A 511 2.69 18.32 -24.14
CA GLN A 511 1.46 17.89 -23.47
C GLN A 511 0.37 17.49 -24.47
N GLN A 512 0.23 18.25 -25.56
CA GLN A 512 -0.66 17.88 -26.66
C GLN A 512 -0.16 16.63 -27.39
N LEU A 513 1.16 16.49 -27.54
CA LEU A 513 1.78 15.31 -28.13
C LEU A 513 1.53 14.05 -27.28
N ASP A 514 1.72 14.12 -25.96
CA ASP A 514 1.40 13.00 -25.07
C ASP A 514 -0.09 12.67 -25.10
N ALA A 515 -0.99 13.66 -25.05
CA ALA A 515 -2.43 13.43 -25.14
C ALA A 515 -2.84 12.79 -26.49
N SER A 516 -2.31 13.30 -27.61
CA SER A 516 -2.53 12.72 -28.94
C SER A 516 -1.94 11.31 -29.05
N PHE A 517 -0.76 11.08 -28.44
CA PHE A 517 -0.15 9.77 -28.36
C PHE A 517 -1.03 8.78 -27.61
N GLN A 518 -1.51 9.12 -26.41
CA GLN A 518 -2.37 8.23 -25.62
C GLN A 518 -3.68 7.91 -26.35
N ALA A 519 -4.31 8.90 -27.01
CA ALA A 519 -5.55 8.72 -27.76
C ALA A 519 -5.38 7.82 -29.00
N THR A 520 -4.35 8.10 -29.80
CA THR A 520 -4.05 7.32 -31.01
C THR A 520 -3.57 5.92 -30.64
N TYR A 521 -2.74 5.77 -29.61
CA TYR A 521 -2.31 4.48 -29.09
C TYR A 521 -3.47 3.62 -28.58
N ALA A 522 -4.42 4.20 -27.84
CA ALA A 522 -5.62 3.49 -27.40
C ALA A 522 -6.49 3.01 -28.58
N THR A 523 -6.61 3.83 -29.63
CA THR A 523 -7.39 3.48 -30.83
C THR A 523 -6.71 2.38 -31.63
N MET A 524 -5.39 2.46 -31.81
CA MET A 524 -4.60 1.42 -32.48
C MET A 524 -4.66 0.09 -31.73
N ARG A 525 -4.59 0.15 -30.40
CA ARG A 525 -4.75 -1.01 -29.52
C ARG A 525 -6.13 -1.65 -29.66
N GLN A 526 -7.21 -0.87 -29.63
CA GLN A 526 -8.58 -1.39 -29.82
C GLN A 526 -8.78 -2.02 -31.20
N ALA A 527 -8.25 -1.41 -32.26
CA ALA A 527 -8.33 -1.96 -33.61
C ALA A 527 -7.56 -3.28 -33.73
N LEU A 528 -6.40 -3.38 -33.06
CA LEU A 528 -5.59 -4.58 -33.02
C LEU A 528 -6.26 -5.70 -32.20
N GLU A 529 -6.83 -5.37 -31.04
CA GLU A 529 -7.61 -6.29 -30.20
C GLU A 529 -8.85 -6.81 -30.94
N ALA A 530 -9.57 -5.96 -31.69
CA ALA A 530 -10.69 -6.37 -32.52
C ALA A 530 -10.27 -7.33 -33.65
N LYS A 531 -9.11 -7.08 -34.28
CA LYS A 531 -8.55 -7.98 -35.29
C LYS A 531 -8.18 -9.34 -34.70
N HIS A 532 -7.50 -9.36 -33.55
CA HIS A 532 -7.14 -10.60 -32.87
C HIS A 532 -8.38 -11.36 -32.38
N ARG A 533 -9.41 -10.67 -31.91
CA ARG A 533 -10.70 -11.30 -31.55
C ARG A 533 -11.36 -11.98 -32.75
N ALA A 534 -11.29 -11.37 -33.94
CA ALA A 534 -11.79 -11.98 -35.17
C ALA A 534 -10.96 -13.21 -35.61
N GLU A 535 -9.64 -13.15 -35.46
CA GLU A 535 -8.73 -14.28 -35.73
C GLU A 535 -8.93 -15.44 -34.73
N LEU A 536 -9.18 -15.15 -33.45
CA LEU A 536 -9.51 -16.13 -32.43
C LEU A 536 -10.83 -16.82 -32.72
N ALA A 537 -11.88 -16.07 -33.07
CA ALA A 537 -13.17 -16.64 -33.46
C ALA A 537 -13.06 -17.56 -34.70
N ALA A 538 -12.20 -17.21 -35.66
CA ALA A 538 -11.93 -18.06 -36.82
C ALA A 538 -11.16 -19.35 -36.44
N LYS A 539 -10.27 -19.28 -35.46
CA LYS A 539 -9.54 -20.45 -34.94
C LYS A 539 -10.40 -21.34 -34.06
N ASP A 540 -11.33 -20.79 -33.28
CA ASP A 540 -12.29 -21.59 -32.48
C ASP A 540 -13.16 -22.47 -33.38
N ALA A 541 -13.63 -21.93 -34.51
CA ALA A 541 -14.35 -22.71 -35.52
C ALA A 541 -13.51 -23.87 -36.10
N GLN A 542 -12.19 -23.69 -36.17
CA GLN A 542 -11.25 -24.73 -36.64
C GLN A 542 -10.98 -25.78 -35.55
N ILE A 543 -10.95 -25.38 -34.27
CA ILE A 543 -10.78 -26.26 -33.11
C ILE A 543 -12.00 -27.19 -32.96
N ASP A 544 -13.21 -26.67 -33.16
CA ASP A 544 -14.43 -27.49 -33.11
C ASP A 544 -14.45 -28.56 -34.22
N LEU A 545 -13.95 -28.21 -35.40
CA LEU A 545 -13.77 -29.15 -36.51
C LEU A 545 -12.72 -30.23 -36.19
N HIS A 546 -11.66 -29.86 -35.47
CA HIS A 546 -10.64 -30.79 -35.00
C HIS A 546 -11.14 -31.73 -33.88
N ARG A 547 -11.99 -31.22 -32.97
CA ARG A 547 -12.62 -32.01 -31.90
C ARG A 547 -13.58 -33.06 -32.46
N ALA A 548 -14.35 -32.71 -33.49
CA ALA A 548 -15.18 -33.66 -34.23
C ALA A 548 -14.33 -34.79 -34.84
N HIS A 549 -13.20 -34.45 -35.48
CA HIS A 549 -12.28 -35.42 -36.04
C HIS A 549 -11.63 -36.34 -34.98
N GLN A 550 -11.34 -35.83 -33.78
CA GLN A 550 -10.81 -36.65 -32.69
C GLN A 550 -11.83 -37.61 -32.07
N GLN A 551 -13.12 -37.27 -32.10
CA GLN A 551 -14.18 -38.19 -31.68
C GLN A 551 -14.27 -39.41 -32.60
N ASP A 552 -14.16 -39.21 -33.91
CA ASP A 552 -14.14 -40.29 -34.91
C ASP A 552 -12.92 -41.21 -34.71
N LEU A 553 -11.74 -40.62 -34.46
CA LEU A 553 -10.51 -41.36 -34.18
C LEU A 553 -10.60 -42.20 -32.90
N LYS A 554 -11.31 -41.70 -31.87
CA LYS A 554 -11.55 -42.41 -30.59
C LYS A 554 -12.42 -43.65 -30.77
N GLN A 555 -13.42 -43.60 -31.65
CA GLN A 555 -14.23 -44.77 -31.99
C GLN A 555 -13.42 -45.83 -32.74
N ILE A 556 -12.53 -45.41 -33.65
CA ILE A 556 -11.63 -46.32 -34.37
C ILE A 556 -10.62 -46.99 -33.43
N THR A 557 -10.08 -46.27 -32.44
CA THR A 557 -9.13 -46.85 -31.46
C THR A 557 -9.81 -47.82 -30.50
N GLN A 558 -11.07 -47.57 -30.10
CA GLN A 558 -11.83 -48.50 -29.27
C GLN A 558 -12.16 -49.82 -29.99
N LEU A 559 -12.35 -49.78 -31.32
CA LEU A 559 -12.55 -50.99 -32.13
C LEU A 559 -11.27 -51.81 -32.29
N LEU A 560 -10.09 -51.17 -32.32
CA LEU A 560 -8.80 -51.84 -32.39
C LEU A 560 -8.39 -52.49 -31.04
N ALA A 561 -8.75 -51.86 -29.91
CA ALA A 561 -8.43 -52.34 -28.57
C ALA A 561 -9.16 -53.63 -28.15
N ALA A 562 -10.28 -53.98 -28.80
CA ALA A 562 -11.03 -55.21 -28.50
C ALA A 562 -10.39 -56.51 -29.03
N SER A 563 -9.24 -56.42 -29.73
CA SER A 563 -8.66 -57.55 -30.47
C SER A 563 -7.39 -58.18 -29.88
N SER A 564 -6.94 -57.79 -28.68
CA SER A 564 -5.76 -58.43 -28.06
C SER A 564 -5.90 -58.59 -26.54
N SER A 565 -5.83 -59.85 -26.09
CA SER A 565 -5.78 -60.26 -24.67
C SER A 565 -4.35 -60.46 -24.19
N PRO A 566 -4.08 -60.39 -22.86
CA PRO A 566 -2.75 -60.13 -22.32
C PRO A 566 -2.01 -61.41 -21.93
N ALA A 567 -0.69 -61.42 -22.14
CA ALA A 567 0.21 -62.42 -21.56
C ALA A 567 1.27 -61.74 -20.69
N SER A 568 1.30 -62.13 -19.42
CA SER A 568 2.32 -61.75 -18.44
C SER A 568 3.70 -62.29 -18.82
N GLN A 569 4.74 -61.48 -18.66
CA GLN A 569 6.05 -61.96 -18.20
C GLN A 569 6.89 -60.76 -17.74
N THR A 570 7.35 -60.86 -16.50
CA THR A 570 8.28 -59.97 -15.81
C THR A 570 9.57 -59.77 -16.63
N LYS A 571 9.80 -58.53 -17.08
CA LYS A 571 11.09 -58.04 -17.57
C LYS A 571 11.62 -56.97 -16.61
N PRO A 572 12.94 -56.88 -16.39
CA PRO A 572 13.51 -55.83 -15.55
C PRO A 572 13.11 -54.47 -16.09
N GLN A 573 12.66 -53.57 -15.22
CA GLN A 573 12.26 -52.22 -15.63
C GLN A 573 13.43 -51.56 -16.38
N PRO A 574 13.19 -50.99 -17.57
CA PRO A 574 14.23 -50.27 -18.29
C PRO A 574 14.67 -49.06 -17.47
N ARG A 575 15.99 -48.83 -17.38
CA ARG A 575 16.55 -47.63 -16.75
C ARG A 575 15.94 -46.38 -17.41
N PRO A 576 15.55 -45.36 -16.63
CA PRO A 576 14.91 -44.16 -17.16
C PRO A 576 15.84 -43.42 -18.13
N HIS A 577 15.23 -42.70 -19.08
CA HIS A 577 15.94 -41.84 -20.01
C HIS A 577 16.32 -40.54 -19.32
N CYS A 578 17.56 -40.12 -19.48
CA CYS A 578 18.06 -38.83 -19.02
C CYS A 578 18.32 -37.95 -20.24
N VAL A 579 17.52 -36.90 -20.35
CA VAL A 579 17.60 -35.88 -21.39
C VAL A 579 18.16 -34.62 -20.76
N MET A 580 19.25 -34.10 -21.31
CA MET A 580 19.90 -32.90 -20.82
C MET A 580 19.98 -31.85 -21.92
N LEU A 581 19.32 -30.72 -21.67
CA LEU A 581 19.32 -29.54 -22.52
C LEU A 581 20.28 -28.50 -21.93
N LYS A 582 21.45 -28.38 -22.53
CA LYS A 582 22.49 -27.41 -22.14
C LYS A 582 22.28 -26.12 -22.91
N ILE A 583 21.88 -25.07 -22.21
CA ILE A 583 21.71 -23.73 -22.77
C ILE A 583 22.97 -22.95 -22.42
N GLY A 584 23.74 -22.58 -23.44
CA GLY A 584 25.00 -21.85 -23.27
C GLY A 584 24.78 -20.35 -23.06
N SER A 585 25.88 -19.60 -22.94
CA SER A 585 25.84 -18.15 -22.72
C SER A 585 25.08 -17.43 -23.84
N GLY A 586 24.09 -16.64 -23.46
CA GLY A 586 23.22 -15.88 -24.35
C GLY A 586 22.24 -15.04 -23.55
N SER A 587 21.20 -14.51 -24.19
CA SER A 587 20.15 -13.75 -23.54
C SER A 587 18.84 -13.93 -24.29
N LEU A 588 17.70 -13.60 -23.66
CA LEU A 588 16.41 -13.58 -24.36
C LEU A 588 16.38 -12.53 -25.48
N THR A 589 17.30 -11.57 -25.53
CA THR A 589 17.42 -10.58 -26.61
C THR A 589 18.32 -11.04 -27.76
N ASP A 590 19.32 -11.87 -27.50
CA ASP A 590 20.33 -12.28 -28.49
C ASP A 590 20.16 -13.75 -28.95
N GLY A 591 19.37 -14.53 -28.21
CA GLY A 591 19.22 -15.97 -28.39
C GLY A 591 20.29 -16.77 -27.64
N PHE A 592 20.18 -18.09 -27.70
CA PHE A 592 21.07 -19.01 -26.98
C PHE A 592 21.58 -20.14 -27.88
N PRO A 593 22.87 -20.48 -27.82
CA PRO A 593 23.35 -21.77 -28.32
C PRO A 593 22.87 -22.88 -27.40
N VAL A 594 22.44 -24.02 -27.98
CA VAL A 594 21.88 -25.13 -27.21
C VAL A 594 22.51 -26.46 -27.62
N THR A 595 22.78 -27.32 -26.65
CA THR A 595 23.21 -28.71 -26.88
C THR A 595 22.26 -29.66 -26.19
N LEU A 596 21.70 -30.61 -26.94
CA LEU A 596 20.85 -31.66 -26.42
C LEU A 596 21.64 -32.97 -26.30
N GLN A 597 21.62 -33.57 -25.11
CA GLN A 597 22.16 -34.90 -24.86
C GLN A 597 21.05 -35.85 -24.43
N ILE A 598 21.04 -37.06 -24.99
CA ILE A 598 20.12 -38.15 -24.59
C ILE A 598 20.97 -39.33 -24.13
N SER A 599 20.65 -39.85 -22.96
CA SER A 599 21.35 -40.95 -22.30
C SER A 599 20.38 -41.85 -21.54
N ARG A 600 20.85 -43.01 -21.09
CA ARG A 600 20.18 -43.81 -20.06
C ARG A 600 20.83 -43.53 -18.71
N GLU A 601 20.07 -43.66 -17.64
CA GLU A 601 20.59 -43.38 -16.29
C GLU A 601 21.87 -44.18 -15.98
N GLY A 602 22.91 -43.46 -15.56
CA GLY A 602 24.24 -44.00 -15.27
C GLY A 602 25.09 -44.39 -16.49
N ALA A 603 24.64 -44.09 -17.72
CA ALA A 603 25.37 -44.37 -18.96
C ALA A 603 25.89 -43.10 -19.63
N SER A 604 26.92 -43.23 -20.47
CA SER A 604 27.41 -42.14 -21.31
C SER A 604 26.35 -41.71 -22.33
N PRO A 605 26.35 -40.43 -22.77
CA PRO A 605 25.36 -39.93 -23.72
C PRO A 605 25.45 -40.70 -25.03
N THR A 606 24.32 -41.26 -25.44
CA THR A 606 24.18 -42.00 -26.71
C THR A 606 24.01 -41.07 -27.89
N ILE A 607 23.48 -39.87 -27.65
CA ILE A 607 23.24 -38.85 -28.68
C ILE A 607 23.63 -37.48 -28.10
N GLU A 608 24.35 -36.70 -28.90
CA GLU A 608 24.65 -35.30 -28.65
C GLU A 608 24.46 -34.51 -29.94
N ILE A 609 23.62 -33.48 -29.89
CA ILE A 609 23.36 -32.60 -31.04
C ILE A 609 23.30 -31.14 -30.59
N THR A 610 23.76 -30.24 -31.46
CA THR A 610 23.77 -28.80 -31.21
C THR A 610 22.67 -28.11 -32.02
N GLY A 611 22.12 -27.02 -31.48
CA GLY A 611 21.15 -26.15 -32.13
C GLY A 611 21.17 -24.75 -31.51
N SER A 612 20.14 -23.96 -31.79
CA SER A 612 20.03 -22.62 -31.24
C SER A 612 18.59 -22.23 -30.97
N LEU A 613 18.36 -21.57 -29.83
CA LEU A 613 17.12 -20.87 -29.52
C LEU A 613 17.24 -19.42 -30.00
N PRO A 614 16.24 -18.88 -30.73
CA PRO A 614 16.31 -17.51 -31.24
C PRO A 614 16.12 -16.49 -30.12
N ALA A 615 16.41 -15.22 -30.41
CA ALA A 615 15.98 -14.11 -29.58
C ALA A 615 14.44 -14.13 -29.39
N ALA A 616 13.99 -13.98 -28.15
CA ALA A 616 12.59 -13.93 -27.74
C ALA A 616 12.36 -12.85 -26.67
N PRO A 617 12.52 -11.56 -26.98
CA PRO A 617 12.23 -10.48 -26.03
C PRO A 617 10.75 -10.46 -25.61
N ALA A 618 9.84 -10.89 -26.50
CA ALA A 618 8.42 -11.04 -26.20
C ALA A 618 8.15 -12.04 -25.07
N LEU A 619 8.93 -13.12 -24.99
CA LEU A 619 8.83 -14.13 -23.93
C LEU A 619 9.19 -13.53 -22.56
N GLN A 620 10.21 -12.67 -22.50
CA GLN A 620 10.59 -11.95 -21.28
C GLN A 620 9.45 -11.02 -20.81
N GLN A 621 8.86 -10.26 -21.73
CA GLN A 621 7.74 -9.36 -21.42
C GLN A 621 6.49 -10.14 -20.99
N ALA A 622 6.19 -11.26 -21.65
CA ALA A 622 5.07 -12.13 -21.30
C ALA A 622 5.23 -12.71 -19.88
N TYR A 623 6.44 -13.15 -19.52
CA TYR A 623 6.73 -13.62 -18.18
C TYR A 623 6.58 -12.50 -17.13
N GLN A 624 7.11 -11.30 -17.38
CA GLN A 624 6.96 -10.16 -16.46
C GLN A 624 5.49 -9.77 -16.26
N THR A 625 4.69 -9.83 -17.33
CA THR A 625 3.25 -9.52 -17.30
C THR A 625 2.51 -10.57 -16.48
N TRP A 626 2.79 -11.85 -16.71
CA TRP A 626 2.23 -12.95 -15.93
C TRP A 626 2.64 -12.88 -14.45
N ALA A 627 3.93 -12.70 -14.14
CA ALA A 627 4.42 -12.63 -12.77
C ALA A 627 3.76 -11.49 -11.99
N THR A 628 3.61 -10.31 -12.61
CA THR A 628 2.92 -9.17 -12.00
C THR A 628 1.45 -9.48 -11.72
N ALA A 629 0.73 -10.04 -12.71
CA ALA A 629 -0.68 -10.40 -12.55
C ALA A 629 -0.87 -11.51 -11.50
N TYR A 630 0.02 -12.50 -11.48
CA TYR A 630 0.05 -13.58 -10.51
C TYR A 630 0.27 -13.05 -9.09
N HIS A 631 1.29 -12.21 -8.85
CA HIS A 631 1.54 -11.62 -7.53
C HIS A 631 0.37 -10.76 -7.04
N GLN A 632 -0.26 -9.99 -7.93
CA GLN A 632 -1.46 -9.19 -7.60
C GLN A 632 -2.68 -10.05 -7.25
N SER A 633 -2.79 -11.25 -7.83
CA SER A 633 -3.89 -12.19 -7.55
C SER A 633 -3.84 -12.81 -6.14
N LEU A 634 -2.69 -12.76 -5.45
CA LEU A 634 -2.42 -13.50 -4.21
C LEU A 634 -2.77 -12.79 -2.88
N GLN A 635 -3.42 -11.60 -2.90
CA GLN A 635 -3.58 -10.68 -1.74
C GLN A 635 -3.64 -11.31 -0.31
N ALA A 636 -2.66 -10.94 0.53
CA ALA A 636 -2.59 -10.86 2.01
C ALA A 636 -2.27 -12.10 2.89
N ASN A 637 -2.08 -13.31 2.37
CA ASN A 637 -1.52 -14.44 3.17
C ASN A 637 -0.33 -15.07 2.45
N TYR A 638 0.83 -14.41 2.53
CA TYR A 638 2.09 -14.88 1.95
C TYR A 638 2.91 -15.65 2.98
N ARG A 639 3.74 -16.63 2.55
CA ARG A 639 4.95 -16.97 3.31
C ARG A 639 6.10 -15.94 3.05
N ILE A 640 5.80 -14.66 2.82
CA ILE A 640 6.74 -13.51 2.70
C ILE A 640 6.20 -12.28 3.46
N HIS A 641 7.06 -11.53 4.16
CA HIS A 641 6.69 -10.25 4.76
C HIS A 641 6.86 -9.08 3.75
N ILE A 642 5.76 -8.39 3.41
CA ILE A 642 5.75 -7.19 2.57
C ILE A 642 5.24 -6.01 3.44
N PRO A 643 5.90 -4.84 3.46
CA PRO A 643 5.43 -3.68 4.23
C PRO A 643 4.06 -3.17 3.72
N ASP A 644 3.13 -2.91 4.65
CA ASP A 644 1.79 -2.39 4.34
C ASP A 644 1.85 -0.95 3.81
N THR A 645 1.95 -0.78 2.49
CA THR A 645 1.68 0.50 1.83
C THR A 645 0.70 0.32 0.67
N GLN A 646 -0.51 0.82 0.92
CA GLN A 646 -1.65 1.04 0.01
C GLN A 646 -2.61 -0.13 -0.23
N ILE A 647 -3.81 0.04 0.33
CA ILE A 647 -5.03 -0.71 -0.02
C ILE A 647 -5.63 -0.04 -1.26
N THR A 648 -5.69 -0.75 -2.39
CA THR A 648 -6.53 -0.35 -3.53
C THR A 648 -7.78 -1.23 -3.58
N ASN A 649 -8.95 -0.63 -3.35
CA ASN A 649 -10.27 -1.26 -3.42
C ASN A 649 -10.62 -1.69 -4.86
N ILE A 650 -10.15 -2.86 -5.30
CA ILE A 650 -10.53 -3.46 -6.59
C ILE A 650 -11.04 -4.89 -6.34
N SER A 651 -12.12 -5.26 -7.04
CA SER A 651 -12.80 -6.55 -6.93
C SER A 651 -11.87 -7.73 -7.32
N ARG A 652 -11.84 -8.77 -6.49
CA ARG A 652 -11.02 -10.00 -6.63
C ARG A 652 -11.21 -10.74 -7.97
N GLN A 653 -12.36 -10.56 -8.63
CA GLN A 653 -12.71 -11.27 -9.87
C GLN A 653 -11.99 -10.72 -11.11
N ALA A 654 -11.58 -9.44 -11.11
CA ALA A 654 -10.88 -8.83 -12.24
C ALA A 654 -9.42 -9.34 -12.36
N PHE A 655 -8.73 -9.50 -11.23
CA PHE A 655 -7.32 -9.93 -11.19
C PHE A 655 -7.10 -11.37 -11.69
N TRP A 656 -8.07 -12.26 -11.51
CA TRP A 656 -7.97 -13.65 -11.99
C TRP A 656 -8.03 -13.75 -13.51
N GLN A 657 -8.94 -13.00 -14.15
CA GLN A 657 -9.06 -13.01 -15.61
C GLN A 657 -7.82 -12.43 -16.29
N ASP A 658 -7.24 -11.38 -15.70
CA ASP A 658 -5.99 -10.79 -16.18
C ASP A 658 -4.81 -11.76 -16.03
N CYS A 659 -4.75 -12.52 -14.92
CA CYS A 659 -3.71 -13.53 -14.70
C CYS A 659 -3.86 -14.73 -15.65
N GLU A 660 -5.08 -15.22 -15.90
CA GLU A 660 -5.33 -16.30 -16.86
C GLU A 660 -4.99 -15.90 -18.29
N ALA A 661 -5.34 -14.67 -18.69
CA ALA A 661 -4.99 -14.13 -20.00
C ALA A 661 -3.46 -14.03 -20.16
N ALA A 662 -2.76 -13.48 -19.17
CA ALA A 662 -1.31 -13.38 -19.16
C ALA A 662 -0.62 -14.76 -19.17
N ALA A 663 -1.18 -15.73 -18.45
CA ALA A 663 -0.71 -17.12 -18.44
C ALA A 663 -0.84 -17.76 -19.83
N ALA A 664 -1.98 -17.59 -20.51
CA ALA A 664 -2.20 -18.10 -21.85
C ALA A 664 -1.22 -17.48 -22.87
N THR A 665 -0.95 -16.17 -22.75
CA THR A 665 0.08 -15.49 -23.56
C THR A 665 1.47 -16.07 -23.29
N LEU A 666 1.85 -16.26 -22.03
CA LEU A 666 3.16 -16.83 -21.68
C LEU A 666 3.33 -18.26 -22.22
N ILE A 667 2.32 -19.13 -22.07
CA ILE A 667 2.35 -20.49 -22.65
C ILE A 667 2.55 -20.42 -24.17
N THR A 668 1.86 -19.50 -24.83
CA THR A 668 1.95 -19.31 -26.28
C THR A 668 3.37 -18.92 -26.70
N GLU A 669 3.98 -17.94 -26.01
CA GLU A 669 5.34 -17.49 -26.29
C GLU A 669 6.38 -18.57 -25.99
N VAL A 670 6.25 -19.30 -24.86
CA VAL A 670 7.14 -20.44 -24.53
C VAL A 670 7.09 -21.49 -25.64
N ASN A 671 5.89 -21.86 -26.08
CA ASN A 671 5.72 -22.86 -27.12
C ASN A 671 6.17 -22.36 -28.49
N GLN A 672 5.96 -21.09 -28.82
CA GLN A 672 6.46 -20.51 -30.07
C GLN A 672 7.99 -20.52 -30.10
N TRP A 673 8.63 -20.21 -28.98
CA TRP A 673 10.08 -20.20 -28.84
C TRP A 673 10.69 -21.62 -28.94
N LEU A 674 10.15 -22.57 -28.17
CA LEU A 674 10.60 -23.98 -28.16
C LEU A 674 10.17 -24.77 -29.40
N ASN A 675 9.31 -24.20 -30.26
CA ASN A 675 8.94 -24.78 -31.56
C ASN A 675 9.51 -23.99 -32.74
N HIS A 676 10.38 -23.02 -32.50
CA HIS A 676 10.99 -22.23 -33.56
C HIS A 676 11.83 -23.11 -34.49
N LYS A 677 11.90 -22.73 -35.77
CA LYS A 677 12.61 -23.46 -36.85
C LYS A 677 14.06 -23.82 -36.51
N THR A 678 14.73 -23.02 -35.69
CA THR A 678 16.14 -23.25 -35.28
C THR A 678 16.29 -24.29 -34.17
N PHE A 679 15.25 -24.51 -33.36
CA PHE A 679 15.22 -25.52 -32.31
C PHE A 679 14.52 -26.80 -32.74
N ARG A 680 13.66 -26.73 -33.76
CA ARG A 680 12.89 -27.84 -34.31
C ARG A 680 13.70 -29.14 -34.56
N PRO A 681 14.94 -29.12 -35.10
CA PRO A 681 15.72 -30.35 -35.28
C PRO A 681 15.99 -31.10 -33.96
N LEU A 682 16.14 -30.38 -32.84
CA LEU A 682 16.33 -30.99 -31.51
C LEU A 682 15.03 -31.66 -31.03
N LYS A 683 13.89 -31.00 -31.24
CA LYS A 683 12.57 -31.57 -30.94
C LYS A 683 12.30 -32.83 -31.77
N GLU A 684 12.57 -32.79 -33.07
CA GLU A 684 12.41 -33.96 -33.96
C GLU A 684 13.29 -35.13 -33.48
N ARG A 685 14.51 -34.86 -33.03
CA ARG A 685 15.39 -35.88 -32.45
C ARG A 685 14.84 -36.50 -31.16
N LEU A 686 14.20 -35.70 -30.30
CA LEU A 686 13.54 -36.23 -29.10
C LEU A 686 12.39 -37.17 -29.47
N LEU A 687 11.58 -36.79 -30.47
CA LEU A 687 10.45 -37.58 -30.95
C LEU A 687 10.89 -38.89 -31.63
N GLU A 688 12.05 -38.90 -32.30
CA GLU A 688 12.62 -40.11 -32.91
C GLU A 688 13.11 -41.14 -31.88
N GLN A 689 13.61 -40.67 -30.73
CA GLN A 689 14.37 -41.49 -29.78
C GLN A 689 13.56 -41.92 -28.55
N LEU A 690 12.47 -41.23 -28.26
CA LEU A 690 11.68 -41.42 -27.05
C LEU A 690 10.24 -41.78 -27.39
N THR A 691 9.66 -42.69 -26.61
CA THR A 691 8.28 -43.15 -26.72
C THR A 691 7.41 -42.60 -25.57
N PRO A 692 6.09 -42.42 -25.76
CA PRO A 692 5.20 -41.85 -24.74
C PRO A 692 5.19 -42.58 -23.38
N ASN A 693 5.58 -43.86 -23.34
CA ASN A 693 5.61 -44.66 -22.11
C ASN A 693 6.97 -44.61 -21.39
N ASP A 694 7.95 -43.89 -21.93
CA ASP A 694 9.26 -43.78 -21.30
C ASP A 694 9.23 -42.90 -20.06
N VAL A 695 9.89 -43.37 -19.00
CA VAL A 695 10.20 -42.55 -17.83
C VAL A 695 11.35 -41.61 -18.20
N ILE A 696 11.10 -40.30 -18.19
CA ILE A 696 12.06 -39.31 -18.68
C ILE A 696 12.38 -38.27 -17.61
N ARG A 697 13.66 -38.15 -17.31
CA ARG A 697 14.23 -37.05 -16.54
C ARG A 697 14.74 -36.00 -17.52
N PHE A 698 14.09 -34.83 -17.53
CA PHE A 698 14.46 -33.74 -18.42
C PHE A 698 15.18 -32.64 -17.62
N LEU A 699 16.49 -32.48 -17.83
CA LEU A 699 17.27 -31.43 -17.19
C LEU A 699 17.49 -30.25 -18.13
N VAL A 700 17.26 -29.05 -17.61
CA VAL A 700 17.70 -27.81 -18.23
C VAL A 700 18.91 -27.30 -17.46
N GLN A 701 20.05 -27.26 -18.13
CA GLN A 701 21.32 -26.75 -17.59
C GLN A 701 21.52 -25.33 -18.13
N THR A 702 21.50 -24.34 -17.24
CA THR A 702 21.66 -22.93 -17.61
C THR A 702 22.20 -22.09 -16.46
N ASP A 703 23.09 -21.14 -16.77
CA ASP A 703 23.54 -20.08 -15.88
C ASP A 703 22.60 -18.87 -15.86
N ASP A 704 21.77 -18.71 -16.91
CA ASP A 704 20.83 -17.59 -17.02
C ASP A 704 19.71 -17.68 -15.98
N GLN A 705 19.58 -16.62 -15.19
CA GLN A 705 18.58 -16.55 -14.13
C GLN A 705 17.16 -16.43 -14.69
N GLN A 706 16.97 -15.65 -15.77
CA GLN A 706 15.64 -15.40 -16.32
C GLN A 706 15.00 -16.68 -16.85
N LEU A 707 15.79 -17.54 -17.50
CA LEU A 707 15.33 -18.84 -18.00
C LEU A 707 14.88 -19.79 -16.88
N ARG A 708 15.45 -19.68 -15.68
CA ARG A 708 15.06 -20.52 -14.52
C ARG A 708 13.67 -20.17 -13.99
N HIS A 709 13.19 -18.95 -14.21
CA HIS A 709 11.83 -18.56 -13.82
C HIS A 709 10.77 -19.01 -14.83
N LEU A 710 11.12 -19.19 -16.11
CA LEU A 710 10.16 -19.56 -17.15
C LEU A 710 9.52 -20.93 -16.90
N PRO A 711 8.20 -21.08 -17.07
CA PRO A 711 7.48 -22.34 -16.85
C PRO A 711 7.69 -23.32 -18.02
N LEU A 712 8.94 -23.73 -18.27
CA LEU A 712 9.34 -24.58 -19.42
C LEU A 712 8.63 -25.94 -19.44
N GLN A 713 8.07 -26.39 -18.31
CA GLN A 713 7.23 -27.60 -18.23
C GLN A 713 5.91 -27.48 -19.01
N THR A 714 5.50 -26.26 -19.40
CA THR A 714 4.32 -25.99 -20.24
C THR A 714 4.56 -26.19 -21.73
N TRP A 715 5.77 -26.64 -22.10
CA TRP A 715 6.08 -27.01 -23.46
C TRP A 715 5.22 -28.21 -23.92
N ASP A 716 4.57 -28.07 -25.07
CA ASP A 716 3.64 -29.04 -25.69
C ASP A 716 4.24 -30.44 -25.89
N TRP A 717 5.56 -30.56 -25.82
CA TRP A 717 6.25 -31.84 -25.82
C TRP A 717 5.92 -32.67 -24.58
N PHE A 718 5.85 -32.08 -23.37
CA PHE A 718 5.56 -32.81 -22.14
C PHE A 718 4.16 -33.44 -22.14
N ASP A 719 3.19 -32.87 -22.86
CA ASP A 719 1.85 -33.43 -23.00
C ASP A 719 1.86 -34.81 -23.71
N ARG A 720 2.89 -35.08 -24.52
CA ARG A 720 3.09 -36.37 -25.20
C ARG A 720 3.80 -37.41 -24.33
N TYR A 721 4.45 -36.99 -23.25
CA TYR A 721 5.27 -37.83 -22.39
C TYR A 721 4.81 -37.68 -20.93
N PRO A 722 3.72 -38.35 -20.52
CA PRO A 722 3.12 -38.17 -19.19
C PRO A 722 4.03 -38.61 -18.02
N GLN A 723 5.10 -39.35 -18.28
CA GLN A 723 6.10 -39.75 -17.27
C GLN A 723 7.38 -38.90 -17.33
N ALA A 724 7.37 -37.80 -18.09
CA ALA A 724 8.46 -36.85 -18.16
C ALA A 724 8.28 -35.71 -17.13
N GLU A 725 9.34 -35.40 -16.38
CA GLU A 725 9.35 -34.21 -15.51
C GLU A 725 10.64 -33.41 -15.65
N LEU A 726 10.50 -32.10 -15.46
CA LEU A 726 11.52 -31.10 -15.65
C LEU A 726 12.30 -30.83 -14.35
N ALA A 727 13.62 -30.69 -14.45
CA ALA A 727 14.46 -30.13 -13.41
C ALA A 727 15.44 -29.08 -13.95
N LEU A 728 15.86 -28.19 -13.07
CA LEU A 728 16.88 -27.17 -13.31
C LEU A 728 18.24 -27.63 -12.76
N SER A 729 19.33 -27.20 -13.39
CA SER A 729 20.69 -27.51 -12.96
C SER A 729 21.67 -26.38 -13.28
N THR A 730 22.68 -26.22 -12.42
CA THR A 730 23.81 -25.32 -12.68
C THR A 730 24.80 -25.92 -13.69
N PRO A 731 25.53 -25.09 -14.45
CA PRO A 731 26.55 -25.61 -15.33
C PRO A 731 27.78 -26.20 -14.63
N SER A 732 28.08 -25.69 -13.44
CA SER A 732 29.19 -26.14 -12.58
C SER A 732 28.64 -27.00 -11.46
N TYR A 733 29.19 -28.22 -11.31
CA TYR A 733 28.79 -29.18 -10.29
C TYR A 733 29.89 -30.21 -10.04
N GLN A 734 29.89 -30.80 -8.85
CA GLN A 734 30.73 -31.93 -8.51
C GLN A 734 29.88 -33.10 -7.98
N ARG A 735 30.28 -34.34 -8.30
CA ARG A 735 29.66 -35.53 -7.71
C ARG A 735 30.23 -35.78 -6.32
N ILE A 736 29.35 -35.86 -5.33
CA ILE A 736 29.67 -36.33 -3.97
C ILE A 736 28.93 -37.65 -3.78
N ASP A 737 29.67 -38.75 -3.64
CA ASP A 737 29.07 -40.06 -3.39
C ASP A 737 28.69 -40.16 -1.89
N PRO A 738 27.44 -40.52 -1.57
CA PRO A 738 27.03 -40.70 -0.19
C PRO A 738 27.72 -41.92 0.46
N PRO A 739 27.93 -41.90 1.79
CA PRO A 739 28.40 -43.07 2.51
C PRO A 739 27.41 -44.24 2.40
N GLN A 740 27.90 -45.46 2.14
CA GLN A 740 27.06 -46.67 2.16
C GLN A 740 26.54 -46.95 3.58
N ARG A 741 25.25 -47.28 3.71
CA ARG A 741 24.58 -47.54 5.00
C ARG A 741 23.72 -48.79 4.98
N ASP A 742 23.64 -49.42 6.15
CA ASP A 742 22.83 -50.62 6.44
C ASP A 742 21.49 -50.31 7.13
N ASP A 743 21.23 -49.05 7.51
CA ASP A 743 19.97 -48.62 8.15
C ASP A 743 18.92 -48.32 7.07
N SER A 744 17.73 -48.90 7.22
CA SER A 744 16.61 -48.76 6.29
C SER A 744 15.63 -47.65 6.69
N SER A 745 15.88 -46.91 7.77
CA SER A 745 15.00 -45.85 8.26
C SER A 745 15.43 -44.45 7.79
N MET A 746 14.47 -43.66 7.28
CA MET A 746 14.71 -42.30 6.75
C MET A 746 14.84 -41.28 7.87
N HIS A 747 15.92 -40.50 7.92
CA HIS A 747 16.13 -39.42 8.87
C HIS A 747 15.84 -38.05 8.28
N ILE A 748 14.84 -37.36 8.84
CA ILE A 748 14.36 -36.07 8.34
C ILE A 748 14.60 -34.98 9.40
N LEU A 749 15.34 -33.94 9.03
CA LEU A 749 15.43 -32.70 9.83
C LEU A 749 14.38 -31.72 9.35
N ALA A 750 13.36 -31.46 10.17
CA ALA A 750 12.27 -30.54 9.84
C ALA A 750 12.41 -29.23 10.62
N ILE A 751 12.73 -28.15 9.92
CA ILE A 751 12.86 -26.80 10.47
C ILE A 751 11.53 -26.06 10.24
N LEU A 752 10.83 -25.75 11.34
CA LEU A 752 9.62 -24.94 11.32
C LEU A 752 10.00 -23.52 11.78
N GLY A 753 10.12 -22.60 10.83
CA GLY A 753 10.56 -21.23 11.02
C GLY A 753 9.49 -20.32 11.63
N ASP A 754 9.58 -19.03 11.30
CA ASP A 754 8.54 -18.07 11.68
C ASP A 754 7.19 -18.40 11.00
N ASP A 755 6.10 -18.28 11.76
CA ASP A 755 4.74 -18.71 11.39
C ASP A 755 3.75 -17.53 11.27
N GLN A 756 4.25 -16.29 11.21
CA GLN A 756 3.41 -15.10 11.12
C GLN A 756 2.60 -15.05 9.82
N GLY A 757 1.35 -15.50 9.88
CA GLY A 757 0.43 -15.50 8.74
C GLY A 757 0.49 -16.78 7.89
N ILE A 758 1.12 -17.85 8.38
CA ILE A 758 1.22 -19.16 7.71
C ILE A 758 0.97 -20.30 8.70
N ASP A 759 0.35 -21.40 8.27
CA ASP A 759 0.07 -22.56 9.12
C ASP A 759 1.14 -23.65 8.96
N VAL A 760 2.22 -23.53 9.74
CA VAL A 760 3.28 -24.54 9.82
C VAL A 760 2.88 -25.77 10.65
N ALA A 761 1.75 -25.73 11.37
CA ALA A 761 1.28 -26.86 12.16
C ALA A 761 0.71 -27.96 11.27
N GLN A 762 0.08 -27.58 10.15
CA GLN A 762 -0.36 -28.54 9.14
C GLN A 762 0.82 -29.22 8.43
N ASP A 763 1.89 -28.48 8.10
CA ASP A 763 3.13 -29.04 7.54
C ASP A 763 3.75 -30.08 8.49
N ARG A 764 3.76 -29.78 9.80
CA ARG A 764 4.20 -30.70 10.84
C ARG A 764 3.36 -31.98 10.88
N ALA A 765 2.04 -31.86 10.84
CA ALA A 765 1.13 -33.00 10.90
C ALA A 765 1.33 -33.96 9.71
N LEU A 766 1.66 -33.44 8.52
CA LEU A 766 1.96 -34.26 7.35
C LEU A 766 3.26 -35.06 7.52
N LEU A 767 4.29 -34.44 8.09
CA LEU A 767 5.59 -35.08 8.34
C LEU A 767 5.51 -36.14 9.46
N GLU A 768 4.69 -35.92 10.49
CA GLU A 768 4.48 -36.88 11.59
C GLU A 768 3.77 -38.17 11.12
N GLN A 769 3.08 -38.14 9.97
CA GLN A 769 2.35 -39.27 9.40
C GLN A 769 3.19 -40.15 8.46
N LEU A 770 4.46 -39.81 8.23
CA LEU A 770 5.32 -40.52 7.28
C LEU A 770 5.67 -41.95 7.78
N PRO A 771 5.46 -42.99 6.96
CA PRO A 771 5.82 -44.35 7.34
C PRO A 771 7.35 -44.54 7.28
N ASN A 772 7.92 -45.26 8.25
CA ASN A 772 9.34 -45.63 8.29
C ASN A 772 10.33 -44.43 8.24
N ALA A 773 9.93 -43.27 8.75
CA ALA A 773 10.78 -42.09 8.89
C ALA A 773 10.89 -41.63 10.35
N THR A 774 12.11 -41.23 10.74
CA THR A 774 12.40 -40.52 12.00
C THR A 774 12.50 -39.04 11.71
N VAL A 775 11.53 -38.25 12.17
CA VAL A 775 11.51 -36.79 11.96
C VAL A 775 11.92 -36.06 13.23
N GLN A 776 13.00 -35.28 13.16
CA GLN A 776 13.39 -34.33 14.21
C GLN A 776 12.86 -32.94 13.87
N PHE A 777 11.99 -32.40 14.73
CA PHE A 777 11.45 -31.06 14.57
C PHE A 777 12.26 -30.01 15.32
N LEU A 778 12.71 -28.98 14.61
CA LEU A 778 13.24 -27.74 15.17
C LEU A 778 12.19 -26.64 14.99
N VAL A 779 11.48 -26.31 16.06
CA VAL A 779 10.42 -25.29 16.05
C VAL A 779 10.99 -23.96 16.51
N LYS A 780 10.98 -22.97 15.61
CA LYS A 780 11.54 -21.63 15.80
C LYS A 780 12.95 -21.65 16.45
N PRO A 781 13.89 -22.44 15.90
CA PRO A 781 15.17 -22.65 16.56
C PRO A 781 16.00 -21.36 16.60
N ASP A 782 16.94 -21.29 17.54
CA ASP A 782 18.03 -20.32 17.45
C ASP A 782 19.12 -20.84 16.47
N ARG A 783 20.04 -19.94 16.10
CA ARG A 783 21.12 -20.25 15.15
C ARG A 783 22.03 -21.39 15.63
N GLN A 784 22.34 -21.43 16.92
CA GLN A 784 23.29 -22.40 17.47
C GLN A 784 22.67 -23.79 17.46
N SER A 785 21.43 -23.92 17.94
CA SER A 785 20.66 -25.15 17.95
C SER A 785 20.49 -25.76 16.54
N LEU A 786 20.24 -24.92 15.54
CA LEU A 786 20.17 -25.36 14.14
C LEU A 786 21.54 -25.82 13.63
N ASN A 787 22.61 -25.06 13.90
CA ASN A 787 23.94 -25.47 13.52
C ASN A 787 24.29 -26.82 14.15
N ASP A 788 24.13 -26.97 15.47
CA ASP A 788 24.51 -28.19 16.18
C ASP A 788 23.77 -29.42 15.61
N SER A 789 22.48 -29.28 15.31
CA SER A 789 21.69 -30.35 14.65
C SER A 789 22.24 -30.75 13.27
N LEU A 790 22.75 -29.80 12.47
CA LEU A 790 23.38 -30.09 11.17
C LEU A 790 24.75 -30.79 11.29
N TRP A 791 25.41 -30.71 12.44
CA TRP A 791 26.75 -31.30 12.65
C TRP A 791 26.72 -32.65 13.37
N GLU A 792 25.79 -32.82 14.31
CA GLU A 792 25.78 -33.93 15.27
C GLU A 792 25.19 -35.23 14.69
N GLN A 793 24.21 -35.11 13.79
CA GLN A 793 23.46 -36.24 13.26
C GLN A 793 23.55 -36.33 11.74
N HIS A 794 23.23 -37.51 11.22
CA HIS A 794 23.05 -37.68 9.78
C HIS A 794 21.60 -37.38 9.39
N TRP A 795 21.42 -36.87 8.18
CA TRP A 795 20.12 -36.51 7.64
C TRP A 795 20.03 -36.99 6.20
N ASP A 796 18.89 -37.56 5.81
CA ASP A 796 18.61 -37.96 4.42
C ASP A 796 17.79 -36.87 3.72
N ILE A 797 16.87 -36.25 4.47
CA ILE A 797 16.01 -35.15 4.01
C ILE A 797 16.13 -33.95 4.96
N LEU A 798 16.34 -32.77 4.37
CA LEU A 798 16.22 -31.47 5.06
C LEU A 798 14.91 -30.82 4.62
N PHE A 799 14.02 -30.52 5.56
CA PHE A 799 12.76 -29.86 5.30
C PHE A 799 12.72 -28.48 5.97
N PHE A 800 12.29 -27.46 5.23
CA PHE A 800 12.05 -26.12 5.77
C PHE A 800 10.65 -25.62 5.42
N ALA A 801 9.90 -25.19 6.45
CA ALA A 801 8.65 -24.45 6.30
C ALA A 801 8.73 -23.16 7.12
N GLY A 802 8.47 -22.02 6.48
CA GLY A 802 8.64 -20.71 7.09
C GLY A 802 8.74 -19.60 6.05
N HIS A 803 8.91 -18.36 6.51
CA HIS A 803 9.17 -17.25 5.62
C HIS A 803 10.58 -17.33 5.00
N SER A 804 10.67 -17.07 3.69
CA SER A 804 11.94 -16.97 2.97
C SER A 804 11.92 -15.82 1.98
N ARG A 805 13.10 -15.25 1.68
CA ARG A 805 13.25 -14.14 0.73
C ARG A 805 14.62 -14.20 0.05
N SER A 806 14.67 -14.02 -1.26
CA SER A 806 15.91 -13.68 -1.97
C SER A 806 16.03 -12.16 -2.05
N GLN A 807 17.21 -11.61 -1.72
CA GLN A 807 17.52 -10.21 -1.99
C GLN A 807 18.18 -10.07 -3.37
N PRO A 808 17.91 -8.99 -4.11
CA PRO A 808 18.63 -8.71 -5.33
C PRO A 808 20.13 -8.62 -5.05
N PRO A 809 20.98 -9.07 -5.99
CA PRO A 809 22.40 -9.26 -5.74
C PRO A 809 23.08 -7.96 -5.32
N ILE A 810 23.73 -7.98 -4.15
CA ILE A 810 24.81 -7.05 -3.83
C ILE A 810 26.07 -7.72 -4.44
N ASP A 811 26.74 -7.03 -5.37
CA ASP A 811 27.92 -7.54 -6.08
C ASP A 811 27.71 -8.82 -6.93
N ASN A 812 26.62 -8.92 -7.71
CA ASN A 812 26.30 -10.06 -8.58
C ASN A 812 26.11 -11.42 -7.87
N THR A 813 26.04 -11.46 -6.53
CA THR A 813 25.70 -12.66 -5.76
C THR A 813 24.34 -12.51 -5.08
N GLU A 814 23.33 -13.25 -5.57
CA GLU A 814 22.05 -13.40 -4.87
C GLU A 814 22.26 -14.10 -3.54
N CYS A 815 21.62 -13.60 -2.50
CA CYS A 815 21.64 -14.21 -1.17
C CYS A 815 20.21 -14.56 -0.75
N GLY A 816 19.93 -15.86 -0.68
CA GLY A 816 18.71 -16.41 -0.11
C GLY A 816 18.75 -16.41 1.41
N TYR A 817 17.67 -15.94 2.04
CA TYR A 817 17.51 -15.90 3.49
C TYR A 817 16.32 -16.73 3.98
N LEU A 818 16.55 -17.47 5.07
CA LEU A 818 15.57 -18.26 5.80
C LEU A 818 15.22 -17.57 7.12
N GLN A 819 13.95 -17.29 7.38
CA GLN A 819 13.49 -16.76 8.65
C GLN A 819 13.19 -17.90 9.62
N ILE A 820 14.18 -18.22 10.46
CA ILE A 820 14.12 -19.37 11.36
C ILE A 820 13.33 -19.10 12.64
N ASN A 821 13.14 -17.83 13.03
CA ASN A 821 12.26 -17.40 14.13
C ASN A 821 11.92 -15.90 13.97
N PRO A 822 11.00 -15.32 14.78
CA PRO A 822 10.59 -13.92 14.62
C PRO A 822 11.71 -12.87 14.78
N GLN A 823 12.84 -13.24 15.40
CA GLN A 823 13.95 -12.33 15.71
C GLN A 823 15.23 -12.63 14.91
N ALA A 824 15.28 -13.72 14.16
CA ALA A 824 16.50 -14.19 13.49
C ALA A 824 16.23 -14.66 12.05
N GLN A 825 17.04 -14.12 11.15
CA GLN A 825 17.11 -14.48 9.74
C GLN A 825 18.51 -14.98 9.42
N LEU A 826 18.62 -16.09 8.69
CA LEU A 826 19.90 -16.71 8.32
C LEU A 826 20.04 -16.81 6.81
N SER A 827 21.22 -16.48 6.30
CA SER A 827 21.58 -16.73 4.91
C SER A 827 22.16 -18.14 4.74
N ILE A 828 22.07 -18.69 3.52
CA ILE A 828 22.68 -19.99 3.20
C ILE A 828 24.20 -19.97 3.41
N SER A 829 24.87 -18.85 3.13
CA SER A 829 26.31 -18.68 3.36
C SER A 829 26.68 -18.84 4.84
N GLN A 830 25.81 -18.42 5.76
CA GLN A 830 26.00 -18.60 7.21
C GLN A 830 25.80 -20.05 7.69
N LEU A 831 25.04 -20.86 6.93
CA LEU A 831 24.83 -22.29 7.20
C LEU A 831 25.78 -23.21 6.41
N ARG A 832 26.61 -22.63 5.52
CA ARG A 832 27.48 -23.33 4.57
C ARG A 832 28.25 -24.51 5.16
N HIS A 833 28.88 -24.33 6.32
CA HIS A 833 29.72 -25.38 6.91
C HIS A 833 28.89 -26.53 7.49
N GLY A 834 27.78 -26.22 8.18
CA GLY A 834 26.86 -27.24 8.69
C GLY A 834 26.20 -28.03 7.55
N LEU A 835 25.73 -27.34 6.51
CA LEU A 835 25.15 -28.00 5.34
C LEU A 835 26.15 -28.88 4.59
N ARG A 836 27.40 -28.42 4.39
CA ARG A 836 28.46 -29.26 3.81
C ARG A 836 28.73 -30.51 4.65
N LYS A 837 28.68 -30.38 5.97
CA LYS A 837 28.85 -31.51 6.88
C LYS A 837 27.70 -32.50 6.75
N ALA A 838 26.45 -32.02 6.73
CA ALA A 838 25.25 -32.83 6.54
C ALA A 838 25.25 -33.54 5.16
N ILE A 839 25.65 -32.87 4.09
CA ILE A 839 25.82 -33.45 2.73
C ILE A 839 26.86 -34.57 2.76
N ALA A 840 28.03 -34.32 3.35
CA ALA A 840 29.06 -35.34 3.52
C ALA A 840 28.60 -36.51 4.40
N GLN A 841 27.60 -36.30 5.25
CA GLN A 841 26.95 -37.31 6.09
C GLN A 841 25.69 -37.90 5.44
N GLY A 842 25.42 -37.68 4.15
CA GLY A 842 24.38 -38.39 3.41
C GLY A 842 23.14 -37.60 3.03
N LEU A 843 23.03 -36.29 3.33
CA LEU A 843 21.88 -35.48 2.92
C LEU A 843 21.68 -35.50 1.40
N GLN A 844 20.57 -36.10 0.94
CA GLN A 844 20.26 -36.31 -0.48
C GLN A 844 19.23 -35.31 -1.02
N LEU A 845 18.23 -34.93 -0.21
CA LEU A 845 17.12 -34.10 -0.64
C LEU A 845 16.88 -32.94 0.32
N ALA A 846 16.74 -31.72 -0.21
CA ALA A 846 16.21 -30.59 0.55
C ALA A 846 14.88 -30.10 -0.01
N VAL A 847 13.87 -29.95 0.84
CA VAL A 847 12.54 -29.46 0.47
C VAL A 847 12.30 -28.12 1.14
N PHE A 848 12.29 -27.05 0.33
CA PHE A 848 12.00 -25.70 0.80
C PHE A 848 10.56 -25.35 0.47
N ASN A 849 9.65 -25.65 1.40
CA ASN A 849 8.25 -25.28 1.30
C ASN A 849 8.07 -23.81 1.70
N SER A 850 8.66 -22.89 0.93
CA SER A 850 8.73 -21.46 1.24
C SER A 850 8.64 -20.62 -0.05
N CYS A 851 8.39 -19.31 0.07
CA CYS A 851 7.90 -18.49 -1.04
C CYS A 851 8.94 -17.97 -2.05
N ASP A 852 10.25 -18.12 -1.83
CA ASP A 852 11.23 -17.74 -2.87
C ASP A 852 12.42 -18.67 -2.84
N GLY A 853 12.39 -19.71 -3.68
CA GLY A 853 13.31 -20.82 -3.60
C GLY A 853 14.39 -20.87 -4.69
N LEU A 854 14.28 -20.11 -5.78
CA LEU A 854 15.28 -20.14 -6.86
C LEU A 854 16.60 -19.46 -6.46
N GLY A 855 16.55 -18.33 -5.72
CA GLY A 855 17.77 -17.70 -5.18
C GLY A 855 18.44 -18.57 -4.11
N ILE A 856 17.64 -19.23 -3.25
CA ILE A 856 18.11 -20.23 -2.29
C ILE A 856 18.76 -21.42 -3.03
N ALA A 857 18.16 -21.86 -4.13
CA ALA A 857 18.65 -22.96 -4.94
C ALA A 857 20.00 -22.70 -5.58
N ALA A 858 20.22 -21.49 -6.10
CA ALA A 858 21.53 -21.11 -6.60
C ALA A 858 22.60 -21.21 -5.51
N ASN A 859 22.34 -20.69 -4.30
CA ASN A 859 23.32 -20.74 -3.20
C ASN A 859 23.57 -22.14 -2.64
N LEU A 860 22.57 -23.03 -2.68
CA LEU A 860 22.71 -24.42 -2.23
C LEU A 860 23.35 -25.32 -3.28
N ALA A 861 23.15 -25.02 -4.57
CA ALA A 861 23.84 -25.71 -5.66
C ALA A 861 25.37 -25.54 -5.57
N ASP A 862 25.86 -24.39 -5.09
CA ASP A 862 27.29 -24.15 -4.79
C ASP A 862 27.86 -25.06 -3.68
N LEU A 863 27.00 -25.78 -2.96
CA LEU A 863 27.38 -26.77 -1.95
C LEU A 863 27.35 -28.21 -2.48
N ASP A 864 27.07 -28.37 -3.79
CA ASP A 864 26.92 -29.66 -4.46
C ASP A 864 25.82 -30.55 -3.85
N LEU A 865 24.80 -29.93 -3.25
CA LEU A 865 23.64 -30.65 -2.71
C LEU A 865 22.97 -31.45 -3.84
N PRO A 866 22.68 -32.77 -3.67
CA PRO A 866 22.28 -33.61 -4.78
C PRO A 866 20.96 -33.17 -5.43
N GLN A 867 19.91 -32.97 -4.63
CA GLN A 867 18.56 -32.70 -5.12
C GLN A 867 17.81 -31.77 -4.19
N MET A 868 16.94 -30.95 -4.77
CA MET A 868 16.11 -30.04 -4.02
C MET A 868 14.75 -29.82 -4.68
N ILE A 869 13.75 -29.49 -3.87
CA ILE A 869 12.46 -28.98 -4.32
C ILE A 869 12.29 -27.56 -3.81
N VAL A 870 12.01 -26.65 -4.73
CA VAL A 870 11.83 -25.22 -4.47
C VAL A 870 10.62 -24.67 -5.22
N MET A 871 10.12 -23.50 -4.80
CA MET A 871 9.07 -22.78 -5.49
C MET A 871 9.69 -21.70 -6.39
N ARG A 872 9.26 -21.64 -7.66
CA ARG A 872 9.74 -20.66 -8.66
C ARG A 872 9.36 -19.22 -8.32
N GLU A 873 8.19 -19.05 -7.71
CA GLU A 873 7.57 -17.77 -7.37
C GLU A 873 6.93 -17.85 -5.97
N PRO A 874 6.60 -16.70 -5.36
CA PRO A 874 5.79 -16.62 -4.13
C PRO A 874 4.54 -17.48 -4.18
N VAL A 875 4.49 -18.50 -3.31
CA VAL A 875 3.38 -19.46 -3.24
C VAL A 875 2.42 -19.15 -2.08
N ALA A 876 1.12 -19.37 -2.27
CA ALA A 876 0.14 -19.32 -1.19
C ALA A 876 0.28 -20.52 -0.24
N ASP A 877 -0.01 -20.31 1.04
CA ASP A 877 0.15 -21.33 2.09
C ASP A 877 -0.59 -22.64 1.78
N LEU A 878 -1.83 -22.54 1.28
CA LEU A 878 -2.63 -23.71 0.89
C LEU A 878 -2.03 -24.49 -0.27
N VAL A 879 -1.44 -23.81 -1.26
CA VAL A 879 -0.82 -24.46 -2.43
C VAL A 879 0.45 -25.21 -2.00
N ALA A 880 1.25 -24.60 -1.13
CA ALA A 880 2.45 -25.19 -0.54
C ALA A 880 2.13 -26.47 0.27
N GLN A 881 1.09 -26.42 1.11
CA GLN A 881 0.63 -27.55 1.90
C GLN A 881 0.05 -28.68 1.05
N ASP A 882 -0.77 -28.35 0.04
CA ASP A 882 -1.41 -29.34 -0.81
C ASP A 882 -0.38 -30.04 -1.74
N PHE A 883 0.61 -29.29 -2.21
CA PHE A 883 1.78 -29.87 -2.88
C PHE A 883 2.51 -30.84 -1.97
N LEU A 884 2.88 -30.39 -0.76
CA LEU A 884 3.64 -31.19 0.20
C LEU A 884 2.91 -32.49 0.54
N LYS A 885 1.60 -32.41 0.80
CA LYS A 885 0.74 -33.56 1.08
C LYS A 885 0.82 -34.60 -0.04
N HIS A 886 0.58 -34.18 -1.28
CA HIS A 886 0.56 -35.12 -2.41
C HIS A 886 1.95 -35.67 -2.72
N PHE A 887 2.98 -34.83 -2.61
CA PHE A 887 4.36 -35.23 -2.80
C PHE A 887 4.82 -36.27 -1.78
N LEU A 888 4.63 -36.01 -0.48
CA LEU A 888 5.07 -36.91 0.58
C LEU A 888 4.38 -38.28 0.50
N VAL A 889 3.08 -38.30 0.19
CA VAL A 889 2.33 -39.56 0.00
C VAL A 889 2.92 -40.37 -1.15
N ASP A 890 3.12 -39.76 -2.31
CA ASP A 890 3.62 -40.45 -3.50
C ASP A 890 5.09 -40.86 -3.35
N PHE A 891 5.91 -40.02 -2.72
CA PHE A 891 7.34 -40.27 -2.51
C PHE A 891 7.57 -41.36 -1.45
N ALA A 892 6.88 -41.30 -0.31
CA ALA A 892 6.99 -42.31 0.75
C ALA A 892 6.45 -43.69 0.34
N ASP A 893 5.57 -43.76 -0.67
CA ASP A 893 5.10 -45.01 -1.29
C ASP A 893 6.17 -45.63 -2.25
N GLY A 894 7.34 -45.00 -2.38
CA GLY A 894 8.47 -45.51 -3.15
C GLY A 894 8.51 -45.05 -4.62
N LYS A 895 7.66 -44.10 -5.03
CA LYS A 895 7.79 -43.49 -6.37
C LYS A 895 9.08 -42.67 -6.44
N PRO A 896 9.82 -42.70 -7.57
CA PRO A 896 11.02 -41.88 -7.71
C PRO A 896 10.68 -40.38 -7.73
N LEU A 897 11.64 -39.54 -7.33
CA LEU A 897 11.44 -38.10 -7.10
C LEU A 897 10.67 -37.39 -8.22
N TYR A 898 11.07 -37.61 -9.47
CA TYR A 898 10.50 -36.93 -10.64
C TYR A 898 9.01 -37.26 -10.82
N GLN A 899 8.63 -38.52 -10.64
CA GLN A 899 7.23 -38.93 -10.78
C GLN A 899 6.38 -38.47 -9.59
N ALA A 900 6.95 -38.49 -8.39
CA ALA A 900 6.27 -37.97 -7.20
C ALA A 900 6.00 -36.47 -7.32
N VAL A 901 6.98 -35.68 -7.74
CA VAL A 901 6.82 -34.23 -7.98
C VAL A 901 5.84 -33.97 -9.12
N ARG A 902 5.94 -34.70 -10.25
CA ARG A 902 4.99 -34.58 -11.37
C ARG A 902 3.56 -34.77 -10.89
N SER A 903 3.29 -35.88 -10.20
CA SER A 903 1.93 -36.21 -9.76
C SER A 903 1.41 -35.19 -8.74
N ALA A 904 2.23 -34.76 -7.79
CA ALA A 904 1.87 -33.73 -6.83
C ALA A 904 1.55 -32.39 -7.52
N ARG A 905 2.37 -32.00 -8.51
CA ARG A 905 2.21 -30.76 -9.27
C ARG A 905 0.94 -30.76 -10.13
N GLU A 906 0.64 -31.86 -10.82
CA GLU A 906 -0.60 -31.98 -11.61
C GLU A 906 -1.85 -31.94 -10.73
N LYS A 907 -1.82 -32.52 -9.51
CA LYS A 907 -2.94 -32.45 -8.56
C LYS A 907 -3.25 -31.02 -8.12
N LEU A 908 -2.27 -30.10 -8.15
CA LEU A 908 -2.50 -28.67 -7.87
C LEU A 908 -3.42 -27.99 -8.88
N GLN A 909 -3.66 -28.58 -10.06
CA GLN A 909 -4.62 -28.04 -11.03
C GLN A 909 -6.02 -27.86 -10.41
N GLY A 910 -6.38 -28.68 -9.42
CA GLY A 910 -7.65 -28.54 -8.69
C GLY A 910 -7.74 -27.29 -7.81
N LEU A 911 -6.65 -26.54 -7.64
CA LEU A 911 -6.59 -25.26 -6.92
C LEU A 911 -6.45 -24.06 -7.86
N GLU A 912 -6.32 -24.27 -9.17
CA GLU A 912 -6.07 -23.19 -10.14
C GLU A 912 -7.28 -22.27 -10.38
N ASP A 913 -8.47 -22.70 -9.95
CA ASP A 913 -9.68 -21.87 -9.89
C ASP A 913 -9.57 -20.74 -8.84
N ARG A 914 -8.70 -20.92 -7.84
CA ARG A 914 -8.46 -19.98 -6.74
C ARG A 914 -7.05 -19.39 -6.75
N PHE A 915 -6.08 -20.15 -7.25
CA PHE A 915 -4.65 -19.83 -7.30
C PHE A 915 -4.14 -20.12 -8.71
N PRO A 916 -4.30 -19.18 -9.66
CA PRO A 916 -3.97 -19.43 -11.06
C PRO A 916 -2.51 -19.87 -11.20
N CYS A 917 -2.26 -20.85 -12.08
CA CYS A 917 -0.92 -21.38 -12.34
C CYS A 917 -0.21 -22.04 -11.14
N ALA A 918 -0.95 -22.49 -10.12
CA ALA A 918 -0.38 -23.22 -8.97
C ALA A 918 0.50 -24.40 -9.37
N SER A 919 0.15 -25.11 -10.45
CA SER A 919 0.93 -26.23 -10.98
C SER A 919 2.26 -25.81 -11.62
N TRP A 920 2.59 -24.52 -11.73
CA TRP A 920 3.84 -24.06 -12.34
C TRP A 920 4.97 -23.83 -11.34
N LEU A 921 4.62 -23.74 -10.05
CA LEU A 921 5.50 -23.20 -9.02
C LEU A 921 6.52 -24.23 -8.50
N PRO A 922 6.13 -25.46 -8.14
CA PRO A 922 7.10 -26.43 -7.62
C PRO A 922 8.05 -26.89 -8.73
N VAL A 923 9.35 -26.82 -8.48
CA VAL A 923 10.39 -27.24 -9.43
C VAL A 923 11.51 -28.00 -8.72
N ILE A 924 12.05 -29.00 -9.41
CA ILE A 924 13.23 -29.73 -8.97
C ILE A 924 14.48 -28.94 -9.37
N TYR A 925 15.40 -28.77 -8.43
CA TYR A 925 16.76 -28.33 -8.70
C TYR A 925 17.70 -29.50 -8.41
N GLN A 926 18.51 -29.90 -9.38
CA GLN A 926 19.32 -31.11 -9.26
C GLN A 926 20.75 -30.95 -9.75
N ASN A 927 21.68 -31.54 -9.00
CA ASN A 927 23.03 -31.86 -9.45
C ASN A 927 22.97 -32.96 -10.54
N PRO A 928 23.37 -32.66 -11.79
CA PRO A 928 23.22 -33.59 -12.91
C PRO A 928 24.09 -34.84 -12.77
N ALA A 929 25.13 -34.84 -11.92
CA ALA A 929 25.99 -35.99 -11.71
C ALA A 929 25.38 -37.12 -10.85
N VAL A 930 24.24 -36.87 -10.22
CA VAL A 930 23.59 -37.81 -9.29
C VAL A 930 22.40 -38.50 -9.96
N ALA A 931 22.18 -39.77 -9.66
CA ALA A 931 21.01 -40.54 -10.09
C ALA A 931 19.73 -40.09 -9.37
N THR A 932 18.57 -40.54 -9.83
CA THR A 932 17.27 -40.17 -9.24
C THR A 932 17.14 -40.74 -7.83
N TYR A 933 16.74 -39.90 -6.87
CA TYR A 933 16.53 -40.34 -5.49
C TYR A 933 15.13 -40.97 -5.35
N SER A 934 15.01 -42.03 -4.56
CA SER A 934 13.73 -42.62 -4.19
C SER A 934 13.73 -42.98 -2.71
N TRP A 935 12.55 -43.17 -2.13
CA TRP A 935 12.43 -43.42 -0.70
C TRP A 935 13.15 -44.69 -0.21
N ASN A 936 13.39 -45.65 -1.11
CA ASN A 936 13.97 -46.94 -0.76
C ASN A 936 15.44 -47.11 -1.24
N ASN A 937 16.05 -46.10 -1.89
CA ASN A 937 17.38 -46.19 -2.50
C ASN A 937 18.27 -44.97 -2.26
#